data_AF-M1VYF8-F1
#
_entry.id   AF-M1VYF8-F1
#
_cell.length_a   1.000
_cell.length_b   1.000
_cell.length_c   1.000
_cell.angle_alpha   90.00
_cell.angle_beta   90.00
_cell.angle_gamma   90.00
#
_symmetry.space_group_name_H-M   'P 1'
#
loop_
_entity.id
_entity.type
_entity.pdbx_description
1 polymer ?
#
loop_
_entity_poly.entity_id
_entity_poly.type
_entity_poly.pdbx_seq_one_letter_code
_entity_poly.pdbx_strand_id
1 'polypeptide(L)'
;MAGSAHLLCLLLLVLAFASTVSAFGAGAVPADSEFKEFVWRHGDIAEVLRFLPISFITQQSFTRLQRRQIYFGNWLRDFSQVVDTTCLENVPEPVLRAIVSVLAMLEFGFATDEFEVTRERLGCYTHVEHIDNPRGYHGNAKDVDKRLRGPVDPRELEFDPKSGMKNYIANSSHGWDTSADYIRRQLELCIELGRRGRRGDHSAQKESFIHLGAALHTLEDFAAHSNYIELCLLKMGEKEIFPYVGDKCRVRLPSRVRRRRQVAPLVTGTFGMLDIFHSLLGEADDMAILQSKGTLGDLESKLGYGTVAFDQLFQAIKAALAAVQAFSTENSALLEQLEAVQMIFQKAKNSASSTPEPDMTDGVESMDGAVDANILWQAVEPVLFIHDRMKKWLREESYTADPLEENPAGTQLGATTNRFVFEFLGLIIESSVKELRNALRAAKVRVDEEAAQSDSAAIYEDGSTASDPSHSDLSKDHFSNVLNPPAGLVATVTTNWTTQQVVKCWDDPDLSTEETIRTVLTILHHPAFPKKKTQIQKYMFDVVQTWWKGMEEQERVVLRSKLTKESIKVRGHEDHKLTTQDLQGKKRGPGHFPGSRLEVRPPPVRKSFPLEWAVKEAASDLTWIFGSLAKCVTGPGGLFVSAVWGIGRAVVDTWFIPPQWLPKGQTPPATILEAVELASSVIRSHPERNIPLSRIPLLVHQKWNTARLNGTKEDIVSYIEQWLSHSMAPAPAYSPMAYFLWDDEGVSALVNKYEKDFAKDFAQVFSLVEQVDIFRIIVCKWFGGIYGDIDTKLLRHPSTWIQPSDIAEWTDDLTGKSYGLNQVRFNRLQRVSEEARPVRAIWGIECDTDPETDTHWRYGYTYAIQLTNWALASAPKHPILQFFMDQLAQKAAAAKDAALNTTSGNVSQLHYDPLTRTGPAAVTEATSRWLEQHQGLRWNAVTGLNDDGKTKLAGDVLILPITGFSPVRGNRSRMGEKSWNHPDARLAHIAMGSWHHTNVIVEYVLDPMMLNCICNSATNATAGEAAGSIAVKSEPAPMPGI
;
A
#
# COMPACT_ATOMS: atom_id res chain seq x y z
N MET A 1 7.70 48.21 -5.09
CA MET A 1 7.99 47.02 -4.26
C MET A 1 7.92 47.35 -2.76
N ALA A 2 6.75 47.76 -2.26
CA ALA A 2 6.55 48.04 -0.81
C ALA A 2 5.20 47.50 -0.27
N GLY A 3 4.30 46.99 -1.11
CA GLY A 3 3.00 46.44 -0.67
C GLY A 3 3.05 44.97 -0.25
N SER A 4 4.00 44.18 -0.77
CA SER A 4 4.09 42.74 -0.52
C SER A 4 4.68 42.37 0.84
N ALA A 5 5.55 43.21 1.40
CA ALA A 5 6.12 42.99 2.74
C ALA A 5 5.11 43.31 3.87
N HIS A 6 4.24 44.30 3.66
CA HIS A 6 3.22 44.66 4.66
C HIS A 6 2.10 43.62 4.74
N LEU A 7 1.71 43.00 3.62
CA LEU A 7 0.73 41.92 3.62
C LEU A 7 1.28 40.66 4.31
N LEU A 8 2.57 40.33 4.11
CA LEU A 8 3.22 39.20 4.77
C LEU A 8 3.39 39.43 6.28
N CYS A 9 3.76 40.65 6.70
CA CYS A 9 3.83 41.00 8.12
C CYS A 9 2.45 41.06 8.79
N LEU A 10 1.40 41.52 8.10
CA LEU A 10 0.03 41.47 8.62
C LEU A 10 -0.46 40.01 8.75
N LEU A 11 -0.15 39.16 7.77
CA LEU A 11 -0.48 37.73 7.82
C LEU A 11 0.24 37.03 8.98
N LEU A 12 1.53 37.35 9.20
CA LEU A 12 2.31 36.81 10.31
C LEU A 12 1.86 37.33 11.69
N LEU A 13 1.39 38.59 11.78
CA LEU A 13 0.79 39.15 12.99
C LEU A 13 -0.59 38.54 13.29
N VAL A 14 -1.42 38.33 12.26
CA VAL A 14 -2.72 37.66 12.41
C VAL A 14 -2.55 36.18 12.81
N LEU A 15 -1.51 35.51 12.29
CA LEU A 15 -1.16 34.15 12.70
C LEU A 15 -0.53 34.09 14.11
N ALA A 16 0.07 35.18 14.60
CA ALA A 16 0.64 35.25 15.96
C ALA A 16 -0.40 35.58 17.06
N PHE A 17 -1.60 36.05 16.69
CA PHE A 17 -2.69 36.39 17.62
C PHE A 17 -3.93 35.47 17.50
N ALA A 18 -3.89 34.44 16.66
CA ALA A 18 -4.94 33.42 16.62
C ALA A 18 -4.81 32.50 17.84
N SER A 19 -5.67 32.69 18.84
CA SER A 19 -5.72 31.85 20.03
C SER A 19 -6.33 30.48 19.73
N THR A 20 -5.69 29.48 20.35
CA THR A 20 -5.94 28.03 20.39
C THR A 20 -7.37 27.64 20.74
N VAL A 21 -8.00 26.77 19.95
CA VAL A 21 -9.22 26.03 20.34
C VAL A 21 -9.19 24.63 19.71
N SER A 22 -9.22 23.61 20.57
CA SER A 22 -8.90 22.19 20.33
C SER A 22 -10.17 21.34 20.03
N ALA A 23 -10.05 20.06 19.56
CA ALA A 23 -11.12 19.05 19.24
C ALA A 23 -10.89 17.70 19.92
N PHE A 24 -11.93 16.96 20.29
CA PHE A 24 -11.83 15.50 20.38
C PHE A 24 -11.89 14.86 19.03
N GLY A 25 -11.06 13.85 18.86
CA GLY A 25 -10.72 13.34 17.55
C GLY A 25 -10.93 11.85 17.46
N ALA A 26 -11.17 11.45 16.22
CA ALA A 26 -10.55 10.26 15.71
C ALA A 26 -9.06 10.17 16.11
N GLY A 27 -8.61 8.93 16.23
CA GLY A 27 -7.23 8.53 16.47
C GLY A 27 -7.01 7.90 17.84
N ALA A 28 -5.74 7.67 18.16
CA ALA A 28 -5.30 7.15 19.44
C ALA A 28 -4.11 7.96 19.93
N VAL A 29 -3.94 8.08 21.25
CA VAL A 29 -2.70 8.61 21.81
C VAL A 29 -1.52 7.71 21.38
N PRO A 30 -0.38 8.26 20.90
CA PRO A 30 0.78 7.46 20.53
C PRO A 30 1.22 6.51 21.65
N ALA A 31 1.69 5.31 21.29
CA ALA A 31 1.98 4.25 22.26
C ALA A 31 3.17 4.60 23.19
N ASP A 32 4.10 5.39 22.69
CA ASP A 32 5.28 5.93 23.38
C ASP A 32 5.00 7.21 24.19
N SER A 33 3.79 7.79 24.05
CA SER A 33 3.40 8.99 24.77
C SER A 33 3.19 8.72 26.26
N GLU A 34 3.76 9.56 27.13
CA GLU A 34 3.54 9.50 28.57
C GLU A 34 2.07 9.77 28.98
N PHE A 35 1.26 10.31 28.06
CA PHE A 35 -0.18 10.56 28.21
C PHE A 35 -1.05 9.33 27.90
N LYS A 36 -0.47 8.22 27.40
CA LYS A 36 -1.19 6.99 27.05
C LYS A 36 -1.86 6.35 28.27
N GLU A 37 -3.11 5.92 28.09
CA GLU A 37 -3.97 5.36 29.16
C GLU A 37 -4.25 6.32 30.33
N PHE A 38 -4.02 7.62 30.13
CA PHE A 38 -4.38 8.70 31.05
C PHE A 38 -5.40 9.64 30.41
N VAL A 39 -5.12 10.03 29.17
CA VAL A 39 -6.04 10.68 28.24
C VAL A 39 -6.67 9.61 27.35
N TRP A 40 -7.92 9.81 26.97
CA TRP A 40 -8.65 8.87 26.12
C TRP A 40 -9.12 9.54 24.83
N ARG A 41 -9.00 8.82 23.72
CA ARG A 41 -9.71 9.03 22.44
C ARG A 41 -10.45 7.75 22.04
N HIS A 42 -11.31 7.80 21.02
CA HIS A 42 -12.06 6.61 20.55
C HIS A 42 -11.15 5.42 20.21
N GLY A 43 -10.00 5.66 19.57
CA GLY A 43 -9.03 4.60 19.28
C GLY A 43 -8.42 3.95 20.54
N ASP A 44 -8.25 4.72 21.61
CA ASP A 44 -7.77 4.20 22.90
C ASP A 44 -8.82 3.34 23.60
N ILE A 45 -10.09 3.74 23.50
CA ILE A 45 -11.23 3.02 24.10
C ILE A 45 -11.43 1.66 23.42
N ALA A 46 -11.30 1.59 22.09
CA ALA A 46 -11.39 0.35 21.33
C ALA A 46 -10.33 -0.69 21.74
N GLU A 47 -9.16 -0.28 22.25
CA GLU A 47 -8.13 -1.20 22.71
C GLU A 47 -8.49 -1.97 23.98
N VAL A 48 -9.58 -1.63 24.67
CA VAL A 48 -10.11 -2.42 25.80
C VAL A 48 -10.58 -3.80 25.36
N LEU A 49 -10.96 -3.95 24.08
CA LEU A 49 -11.40 -5.21 23.51
C LEU A 49 -10.30 -6.29 23.53
N ARG A 50 -9.02 -5.92 23.70
CA ARG A 50 -7.91 -6.86 23.84
C ARG A 50 -8.05 -7.78 25.07
N PHE A 51 -8.80 -7.34 26.08
CA PHE A 51 -9.05 -8.09 27.32
C PHE A 51 -10.26 -9.01 27.24
N LEU A 52 -10.95 -9.04 26.09
CA LEU A 52 -12.20 -9.77 25.92
C LEU A 52 -12.06 -10.95 24.95
N PRO A 53 -12.80 -12.04 25.20
CA PRO A 53 -12.85 -13.13 24.25
C PRO A 53 -13.74 -12.74 23.07
N ILE A 54 -13.32 -13.08 21.86
CA ILE A 54 -14.19 -13.04 20.69
C ILE A 54 -15.24 -14.15 20.72
N SER A 55 -15.10 -15.15 21.59
CA SER A 55 -16.13 -16.15 21.90
C SER A 55 -15.90 -16.71 23.30
N PHE A 56 -16.93 -16.71 24.14
CA PHE A 56 -16.91 -17.30 25.48
C PHE A 56 -16.83 -18.83 25.43
N ILE A 57 -17.12 -19.46 24.29
CA ILE A 57 -16.97 -20.91 24.11
C ILE A 57 -15.49 -21.26 23.89
N THR A 58 -14.81 -20.54 22.98
CA THR A 58 -13.41 -20.84 22.63
C THR A 58 -12.40 -20.13 23.54
N GLN A 59 -12.82 -19.07 24.22
CA GLN A 59 -11.99 -18.16 25.03
C GLN A 59 -10.84 -17.51 24.23
N GLN A 60 -10.95 -17.46 22.90
CA GLN A 60 -9.95 -16.79 22.05
C GLN A 60 -10.07 -15.28 22.18
N SER A 61 -8.95 -14.55 22.25
CA SER A 61 -8.95 -13.08 22.29
C SER A 61 -9.30 -12.45 20.94
N PHE A 62 -9.80 -11.21 20.96
CA PHE A 62 -9.91 -10.40 19.74
C PHE A 62 -8.52 -10.14 19.14
N THR A 63 -8.36 -10.43 17.85
CA THR A 63 -7.17 -10.07 17.09
C THR A 63 -7.05 -8.55 16.91
N ARG A 64 -5.84 -8.05 16.64
CA ARG A 64 -5.62 -6.61 16.36
C ARG A 64 -6.44 -6.14 15.16
N LEU A 65 -6.54 -6.94 14.10
CA LEU A 65 -7.34 -6.61 12.91
C LEU A 65 -8.82 -6.44 13.27
N GLN A 66 -9.39 -7.36 14.05
CA GLN A 66 -10.80 -7.29 14.47
C GLN A 66 -11.07 -6.06 15.33
N ARG A 67 -10.17 -5.69 16.25
CA ARG A 67 -10.32 -4.45 17.03
C ARG A 67 -10.29 -3.21 16.13
N ARG A 68 -9.42 -3.18 15.11
CA ARG A 68 -9.37 -2.08 14.14
C ARG A 68 -10.61 -2.02 13.25
N GLN A 69 -11.21 -3.16 12.88
CA GLN A 69 -12.49 -3.21 12.16
C GLN A 69 -13.62 -2.62 13.00
N ILE A 70 -13.70 -2.99 14.29
CA ILE A 70 -14.67 -2.40 15.22
C ILE A 70 -14.43 -0.90 15.35
N TYR A 71 -13.18 -0.48 15.50
CA TYR A 71 -12.85 0.94 15.57
C TYR A 71 -13.14 1.70 14.28
N PHE A 72 -13.00 1.09 13.10
CA PHE A 72 -13.37 1.71 11.82
C PHE A 72 -14.87 2.07 11.75
N GLY A 73 -15.74 1.18 12.23
CA GLY A 73 -17.18 1.49 12.32
C GLY A 73 -17.49 2.65 13.27
N ASN A 74 -16.71 2.82 14.34
CA ASN A 74 -16.80 3.96 15.25
C ASN A 74 -16.30 5.25 14.57
N TRP A 75 -15.08 5.20 14.01
CA TRP A 75 -14.42 6.29 13.27
C TRP A 75 -15.25 6.83 12.11
N LEU A 76 -15.99 5.98 11.40
CA LEU A 76 -16.90 6.42 10.33
C LEU A 76 -18.03 7.31 10.81
N ARG A 77 -18.39 7.28 12.10
CA ARG A 77 -19.38 8.19 12.68
C ARG A 77 -18.76 9.55 12.94
N ASP A 78 -17.55 9.62 13.50
CA ASP A 78 -16.79 10.87 13.62
C ASP A 78 -16.71 11.61 12.29
N PHE A 79 -16.37 10.89 11.21
CA PHE A 79 -16.23 11.49 9.88
C PHE A 79 -17.54 11.66 9.10
N SER A 80 -18.67 11.13 9.58
CA SER A 80 -19.98 11.41 8.95
C SER A 80 -20.34 12.90 9.07
N GLN A 81 -19.81 13.59 10.09
CA GLN A 81 -19.91 15.04 10.32
C GLN A 81 -19.36 15.89 9.16
N VAL A 82 -18.43 15.34 8.36
CA VAL A 82 -17.93 16.01 7.14
C VAL A 82 -19.03 16.13 6.08
N VAL A 83 -19.96 15.18 6.04
CA VAL A 83 -21.09 15.15 5.10
C VAL A 83 -22.29 15.82 5.75
N ASP A 84 -22.15 17.13 5.96
CA ASP A 84 -23.16 18.03 6.54
C ASP A 84 -23.53 19.17 5.56
N THR A 85 -24.65 19.87 5.80
CA THR A 85 -25.04 21.11 5.09
C THR A 85 -23.87 22.05 4.78
N THR A 86 -23.04 22.35 5.77
CA THR A 86 -21.91 23.29 5.65
C THR A 86 -20.96 22.92 4.51
N CYS A 87 -20.62 21.64 4.44
CA CYS A 87 -19.70 21.12 3.44
C CYS A 87 -20.41 20.87 2.11
N LEU A 88 -21.63 20.31 2.14
CA LEU A 88 -22.40 19.92 0.95
C LEU A 88 -22.84 21.11 0.10
N GLU A 89 -23.03 22.29 0.69
CA GLU A 89 -23.31 23.52 -0.05
C GLU A 89 -22.12 24.00 -0.90
N ASN A 90 -20.90 23.61 -0.52
CA ASN A 90 -19.67 24.10 -1.14
C ASN A 90 -18.90 23.01 -1.90
N VAL A 91 -19.06 21.75 -1.50
CA VAL A 91 -18.29 20.61 -1.99
C VAL A 91 -19.23 19.42 -2.22
N PRO A 92 -19.25 18.81 -3.41
CA PRO A 92 -20.09 17.64 -3.68
C PRO A 92 -19.79 16.46 -2.76
N GLU A 93 -20.83 15.74 -2.33
CA GLU A 93 -20.68 14.58 -1.43
C GLU A 93 -19.64 13.53 -1.89
N PRO A 94 -19.56 13.14 -3.18
CA PRO A 94 -18.56 12.16 -3.59
C PRO A 94 -17.12 12.62 -3.34
N VAL A 95 -16.87 13.93 -3.38
CA VAL A 95 -15.56 14.53 -3.09
C VAL A 95 -15.27 14.48 -1.58
N LEU A 96 -16.26 14.80 -0.75
CA LEU A 96 -16.14 14.70 0.71
C LEU A 96 -15.86 13.25 1.15
N ARG A 97 -16.59 12.29 0.58
CA ARG A 97 -16.37 10.86 0.82
C ARG A 97 -15.00 10.40 0.33
N ALA A 98 -14.51 10.95 -0.78
CA ALA A 98 -13.14 10.69 -1.23
C ALA A 98 -12.11 11.14 -0.20
N ILE A 99 -12.23 12.36 0.33
CA ILE A 99 -11.35 12.88 1.37
C ILE A 99 -11.37 11.97 2.61
N VAL A 100 -12.55 11.58 3.08
CA VAL A 100 -12.67 10.66 4.23
C VAL A 100 -12.02 9.30 3.94
N SER A 101 -12.13 8.78 2.73
CA SER A 101 -11.49 7.51 2.33
C SER A 101 -9.96 7.58 2.44
N VAL A 102 -9.37 8.74 2.12
CA VAL A 102 -7.94 8.98 2.29
C VAL A 102 -7.54 9.08 3.76
N LEU A 103 -8.37 9.73 4.57
CA LEU A 103 -8.14 9.81 6.02
C LEU A 103 -8.24 8.43 6.68
N ALA A 104 -9.21 7.60 6.25
CA ALA A 104 -9.30 6.20 6.68
C ALA A 104 -8.02 5.43 6.32
N MET A 105 -7.52 5.63 5.10
CA MET A 105 -6.26 5.03 4.65
C MET A 105 -5.07 5.42 5.54
N LEU A 106 -4.98 6.70 5.94
CA LEU A 106 -3.95 7.21 6.82
C LEU A 106 -4.01 6.57 8.22
N GLU A 107 -5.21 6.48 8.78
CA GLU A 107 -5.44 5.99 10.14
C GLU A 107 -5.31 4.47 10.25
N PHE A 108 -6.04 3.74 9.40
CA PHE A 108 -6.12 2.28 9.47
C PHE A 108 -5.00 1.61 8.68
N GLY A 109 -4.39 2.33 7.75
CA GLY A 109 -3.52 1.74 6.76
C GLY A 109 -4.30 0.94 5.71
N PHE A 110 -5.62 1.07 5.66
CA PHE A 110 -6.51 0.37 4.72
C PHE A 110 -7.69 1.30 4.37
N ALA A 111 -8.31 1.11 3.21
CA ALA A 111 -9.33 1.92 2.57
C ALA A 111 -10.38 1.10 1.76
N THR A 112 -10.34 -0.24 1.75
CA THR A 112 -11.21 -1.15 0.98
C THR A 112 -11.60 -2.44 1.72
N ASP A 113 -12.56 -3.20 1.17
CA ASP A 113 -13.21 -4.35 1.80
C ASP A 113 -13.77 -3.98 3.17
N GLU A 114 -13.20 -4.49 4.27
CA GLU A 114 -13.65 -4.13 5.63
C GLU A 114 -13.39 -2.65 6.02
N PHE A 115 -12.52 -1.95 5.28
CA PHE A 115 -12.18 -0.53 5.52
C PHE A 115 -12.69 0.40 4.39
N GLU A 116 -13.56 -0.11 3.51
CA GLU A 116 -14.15 0.68 2.43
C GLU A 116 -15.12 1.73 2.96
N VAL A 117 -14.90 2.99 2.58
CA VAL A 117 -15.78 4.12 2.89
C VAL A 117 -16.84 4.25 1.79
N THR A 118 -17.89 3.44 1.88
CA THR A 118 -19.05 3.52 0.98
C THR A 118 -19.99 4.65 1.38
N ARG A 119 -20.87 5.05 0.45
CA ARG A 119 -21.90 6.06 0.72
C ARG A 119 -22.81 5.66 1.87
N GLU A 120 -23.12 4.38 1.98
CA GLU A 120 -24.00 3.81 3.01
C GLU A 120 -23.29 3.68 4.36
N ARG A 121 -22.01 3.27 4.36
CA ARG A 121 -21.22 3.13 5.59
C ARG A 121 -20.84 4.48 6.19
N LEU A 122 -20.45 5.46 5.35
CA LEU A 122 -20.18 6.83 5.81
C LEU A 122 -21.47 7.57 6.15
N GLY A 123 -22.53 7.40 5.35
CA GLY A 123 -23.77 8.12 5.55
C GLY A 123 -23.61 9.64 5.46
N CYS A 124 -24.39 10.35 6.25
CA CYS A 124 -24.29 11.79 6.46
C CYS A 124 -24.40 12.08 7.95
N TYR A 125 -24.08 13.30 8.36
CA TYR A 125 -24.24 13.72 9.75
C TYR A 125 -25.67 13.42 10.24
N THR A 126 -25.77 12.77 11.40
CA THR A 126 -27.03 12.68 12.14
C THR A 126 -26.79 12.84 13.64
N HIS A 127 -27.55 13.75 14.26
CA HIS A 127 -27.53 13.97 15.71
C HIS A 127 -27.68 12.71 16.58
N VAL A 128 -28.39 11.66 16.10
CA VAL A 128 -28.57 10.42 16.88
C VAL A 128 -27.29 9.61 17.03
N GLU A 129 -26.36 9.72 16.09
CA GLU A 129 -25.07 9.01 16.10
C GLU A 129 -24.16 9.51 17.22
N HIS A 130 -24.22 10.81 17.52
CA HIS A 130 -23.37 11.52 18.48
C HIS A 130 -24.10 11.98 19.74
N ILE A 131 -25.35 11.53 19.93
CA ILE A 131 -26.25 11.97 21.00
C ILE A 131 -26.44 13.50 21.07
N ASP A 132 -26.27 14.21 19.95
CA ASP A 132 -26.38 15.66 19.90
C ASP A 132 -27.80 16.16 20.13
N ASN A 133 -27.89 17.38 20.64
CA ASN A 133 -29.13 18.13 20.72
C ASN A 133 -29.44 18.72 19.34
N PRO A 134 -30.55 18.30 18.68
CA PRO A 134 -30.86 18.69 17.31
C PRO A 134 -31.24 20.18 17.16
N ARG A 135 -31.40 20.93 18.25
CA ARG A 135 -31.79 22.35 18.22
C ARG A 135 -30.81 23.24 17.44
N GLY A 136 -29.52 22.90 17.42
CA GLY A 136 -28.47 23.70 16.75
C GLY A 136 -28.52 23.66 15.22
N TYR A 137 -29.40 22.84 14.64
CA TYR A 137 -29.47 22.60 13.21
C TYR A 137 -30.52 23.50 12.54
N HIS A 138 -30.07 24.47 11.75
CA HIS A 138 -30.94 25.50 11.17
C HIS A 138 -31.80 24.97 10.00
N GLY A 139 -33.10 25.26 10.03
CA GLY A 139 -34.00 25.05 8.89
C GLY A 139 -34.28 23.59 8.56
N ASN A 140 -34.51 23.32 7.27
CA ASN A 140 -34.76 21.97 6.74
C ASN A 140 -33.57 21.52 5.91
N ALA A 141 -32.58 20.87 6.54
CA ALA A 141 -31.37 20.40 5.86
C ALA A 141 -31.63 19.38 4.73
N LYS A 142 -32.83 18.79 4.68
CA LYS A 142 -33.28 17.97 3.54
C LYS A 142 -33.32 18.73 2.21
N ASP A 143 -33.37 20.06 2.26
CA ASP A 143 -33.30 20.91 1.08
C ASP A 143 -31.89 20.88 0.45
N VAL A 144 -30.85 20.58 1.24
CA VAL A 144 -29.46 20.39 0.78
C VAL A 144 -29.21 18.93 0.38
N ASP A 145 -29.46 17.97 1.28
CA ASP A 145 -29.40 16.53 0.99
C ASP A 145 -30.52 15.78 1.71
N LYS A 146 -31.31 14.99 0.96
CA LYS A 146 -32.50 14.28 1.47
C LYS A 146 -32.22 13.33 2.64
N ARG A 147 -30.97 12.88 2.81
CA ARG A 147 -30.54 11.99 3.91
C ARG A 147 -30.37 12.76 5.22
N LEU A 148 -30.09 14.06 5.16
CA LEU A 148 -29.95 14.91 6.34
C LEU A 148 -31.28 15.06 7.08
N ARG A 149 -31.17 15.58 8.29
CA ARG A 149 -32.30 15.71 9.20
C ARG A 149 -33.36 16.67 8.65
N GLY A 150 -34.63 16.34 8.87
CA GLY A 150 -35.74 17.27 8.66
C GLY A 150 -35.88 18.29 9.80
N PRO A 151 -36.96 19.09 9.80
CA PRO A 151 -37.21 20.08 10.85
C PRO A 151 -37.33 19.43 12.23
N VAL A 152 -36.80 20.12 13.24
CA VAL A 152 -36.85 19.73 14.66
C VAL A 152 -38.30 19.80 15.17
N ASP A 153 -38.80 18.72 15.78
CA ASP A 153 -40.08 18.74 16.48
C ASP A 153 -39.85 19.28 17.90
N PRO A 154 -40.48 20.40 18.32
CA PRO A 154 -40.24 20.97 19.65
C PRO A 154 -40.43 19.97 20.80
N ARG A 155 -41.29 18.96 20.63
CA ARG A 155 -41.55 17.91 21.64
C ARG A 155 -40.34 17.02 21.88
N GLU A 156 -39.45 16.86 20.91
CA GLU A 156 -38.25 16.03 21.09
C GLU A 156 -37.20 16.73 21.97
N LEU A 157 -37.26 18.06 22.07
CA LEU A 157 -36.43 18.86 22.96
C LEU A 157 -36.99 18.92 24.39
N GLU A 158 -38.17 18.39 24.65
CA GLU A 158 -38.73 18.30 26.00
C GLU A 158 -38.08 17.17 26.81
N PHE A 159 -38.29 17.19 28.13
CA PHE A 159 -37.79 16.15 29.03
C PHE A 159 -38.80 15.01 29.18
N ASP A 160 -38.35 13.77 29.05
CA ASP A 160 -39.14 12.62 29.45
C ASP A 160 -39.25 12.56 30.98
N PRO A 161 -40.45 12.65 31.58
CA PRO A 161 -40.63 12.62 33.02
C PRO A 161 -40.25 11.27 33.66
N LYS A 162 -40.13 10.19 32.87
CA LYS A 162 -39.79 8.86 33.39
C LYS A 162 -38.28 8.64 33.51
N SER A 163 -37.49 9.18 32.59
CA SER A 163 -36.03 9.03 32.56
C SER A 163 -35.26 10.27 33.03
N GLY A 164 -35.86 11.47 32.94
CA GLY A 164 -35.21 12.73 33.25
C GLY A 164 -34.21 13.19 32.18
N MET A 165 -34.28 12.60 30.99
CA MET A 165 -33.44 12.89 29.83
C MET A 165 -34.27 13.62 28.78
N LYS A 166 -33.63 14.32 27.84
CA LYS A 166 -34.30 14.85 26.65
C LYS A 166 -34.92 13.72 25.81
N ASN A 167 -36.05 13.99 25.16
CA ASN A 167 -36.83 12.98 24.44
C ASN A 167 -36.06 12.36 23.24
N TYR A 168 -35.22 13.14 22.54
CA TYR A 168 -34.39 12.65 21.44
C TYR A 168 -33.31 11.64 21.86
N ILE A 169 -33.03 11.47 23.16
CA ILE A 169 -31.99 10.55 23.63
C ILE A 169 -32.46 9.09 23.60
N ALA A 170 -33.62 8.81 24.20
CA ALA A 170 -34.11 7.43 24.37
C ALA A 170 -35.63 7.27 24.40
N ASN A 171 -36.42 8.31 24.10
CA ASN A 171 -37.89 8.22 24.12
C ASN A 171 -38.46 7.89 22.73
N SER A 172 -38.26 6.64 22.30
CA SER A 172 -38.67 6.10 21.00
C SER A 172 -40.19 6.13 20.74
N SER A 173 -40.60 5.91 19.49
CA SER A 173 -42.02 5.71 19.06
C SER A 173 -42.95 6.94 19.06
N HIS A 174 -42.41 8.15 18.91
CA HIS A 174 -43.20 9.40 18.92
C HIS A 174 -43.11 10.22 17.61
N GLY A 175 -42.53 9.66 16.55
CA GLY A 175 -42.40 10.29 15.22
C GLY A 175 -41.06 10.98 14.96
N TRP A 176 -40.19 11.09 15.96
CA TRP A 176 -38.78 11.43 15.82
C TRP A 176 -37.88 10.20 16.06
N ASP A 177 -36.64 10.29 15.58
CA ASP A 177 -35.62 9.26 15.81
C ASP A 177 -34.84 9.57 17.10
N THR A 178 -34.28 8.55 17.75
CA THR A 178 -33.52 8.71 18.98
C THR A 178 -32.17 7.99 18.94
N SER A 179 -31.20 8.42 19.75
CA SER A 179 -29.92 7.70 19.88
C SER A 179 -30.12 6.25 20.33
N ALA A 180 -31.10 5.98 21.19
CA ALA A 180 -31.47 4.62 21.56
C ALA A 180 -32.00 3.78 20.37
N ASP A 181 -32.76 4.40 19.47
CA ASP A 181 -33.26 3.73 18.25
C ASP A 181 -32.12 3.46 17.26
N TYR A 182 -31.19 4.40 17.13
CA TYR A 182 -29.97 4.20 16.34
C TYR A 182 -29.12 3.05 16.88
N ILE A 183 -28.76 3.06 18.17
CA ILE A 183 -28.01 1.98 18.81
C ILE A 183 -28.73 0.64 18.65
N ARG A 184 -30.07 0.62 18.81
CA ARG A 184 -30.87 -0.60 18.60
C ARG A 184 -30.68 -1.15 17.19
N ARG A 185 -30.86 -0.34 16.15
CA ARG A 185 -30.70 -0.77 14.75
C ARG A 185 -29.30 -1.31 14.47
N GLN A 186 -28.27 -0.62 14.96
CA GLN A 186 -26.88 -1.06 14.79
C GLN A 186 -26.61 -2.38 15.53
N LEU A 187 -27.10 -2.55 16.75
CA LEU A 187 -26.92 -3.79 17.51
C LEU A 187 -27.74 -4.96 16.96
N GLU A 188 -28.93 -4.72 16.41
CA GLU A 188 -29.73 -5.73 15.71
C GLU A 188 -28.96 -6.30 14.52
N LEU A 189 -28.46 -5.42 13.64
CA LEU A 189 -27.61 -5.79 12.50
C LEU A 189 -26.34 -6.51 12.95
N CYS A 190 -25.65 -5.97 13.95
CA CYS A 190 -24.45 -6.57 14.54
C CYS A 190 -24.71 -8.00 15.06
N ILE A 191 -25.79 -8.23 15.81
CA ILE A 191 -26.11 -9.55 16.35
C ILE A 191 -26.54 -10.52 15.25
N GLU A 192 -27.37 -10.08 14.31
CA GLU A 192 -27.80 -10.91 13.18
C GLU A 192 -26.60 -11.38 12.34
N LEU A 193 -25.77 -10.43 11.91
CA LEU A 193 -24.59 -10.67 11.08
C LEU A 193 -23.53 -11.47 11.82
N GLY A 194 -23.30 -11.20 13.11
CA GLY A 194 -22.37 -11.97 13.92
C GLY A 194 -22.81 -13.43 14.11
N ARG A 195 -24.11 -13.68 14.28
CA ARG A 195 -24.68 -15.04 14.31
C ARG A 195 -24.54 -15.75 12.97
N ARG A 196 -24.68 -15.05 11.84
CA ARG A 196 -24.36 -15.59 10.51
C ARG A 196 -22.87 -15.93 10.41
N GLY A 197 -22.00 -15.06 10.94
CA GLY A 197 -20.56 -15.31 11.07
C GLY A 197 -20.23 -16.60 11.82
N ARG A 198 -20.93 -16.88 12.93
CA ARG A 198 -20.79 -18.16 13.66
C ARG A 198 -21.18 -19.38 12.85
N ARG A 199 -22.05 -19.25 11.86
CA ARG A 199 -22.44 -20.32 10.93
C ARG A 199 -21.52 -20.45 9.71
N GLY A 200 -20.44 -19.67 9.64
CA GLY A 200 -19.43 -19.73 8.58
C GLY A 200 -19.50 -18.61 7.52
N ASP A 201 -20.39 -17.63 7.69
CA ASP A 201 -20.47 -16.47 6.79
C ASP A 201 -19.44 -15.40 7.18
N HIS A 202 -18.23 -15.51 6.66
CA HIS A 202 -17.13 -14.61 7.01
C HIS A 202 -17.36 -13.15 6.60
N SER A 203 -18.08 -12.88 5.51
CA SER A 203 -18.41 -11.51 5.09
C SER A 203 -19.38 -10.85 6.09
N ALA A 204 -20.43 -11.57 6.51
CA ALA A 204 -21.32 -11.09 7.56
C ALA A 204 -20.57 -10.87 8.89
N GLN A 205 -19.57 -11.72 9.21
CA GLN A 205 -18.75 -11.50 10.40
C GLN A 205 -17.98 -10.18 10.34
N LYS A 206 -17.35 -9.84 9.20
CA LYS A 206 -16.65 -8.56 9.02
C LYS A 206 -17.62 -7.38 9.22
N GLU A 207 -18.79 -7.40 8.58
CA GLU A 207 -19.80 -6.34 8.72
C GLU A 207 -20.33 -6.20 10.15
N SER A 208 -20.45 -7.31 10.89
CA SER A 208 -20.90 -7.27 12.29
C SER A 208 -19.99 -6.42 13.18
N PHE A 209 -18.69 -6.37 12.87
CA PHE A 209 -17.74 -5.51 13.59
C PHE A 209 -17.95 -4.03 13.31
N ILE A 210 -18.27 -3.67 12.06
CA ILE A 210 -18.56 -2.28 11.68
C ILE A 210 -19.79 -1.77 12.42
N HIS A 211 -20.86 -2.55 12.43
CA HIS A 211 -22.08 -2.23 13.18
C HIS A 211 -21.87 -2.21 14.71
N LEU A 212 -21.01 -3.09 15.24
CA LEU A 212 -20.60 -3.02 16.64
C LEU A 212 -19.91 -1.68 16.93
N GLY A 213 -18.95 -1.29 16.09
CA GLY A 213 -18.24 -0.01 16.18
C GLY A 213 -19.17 1.19 16.18
N ALA A 214 -20.10 1.22 15.21
CA ALA A 214 -21.08 2.29 15.07
C ALA A 214 -22.01 2.41 16.30
N ALA A 215 -22.41 1.29 16.91
CA ALA A 215 -23.18 1.30 18.15
C ALA A 215 -22.35 1.73 19.37
N LEU A 216 -21.09 1.29 19.42
CA LEU A 216 -20.15 1.62 20.50
C LEU A 216 -19.85 3.12 20.52
N HIS A 217 -19.65 3.74 19.36
CA HIS A 217 -19.44 5.18 19.23
C HIS A 217 -20.47 6.00 20.01
N THR A 218 -21.77 5.82 19.72
CA THR A 218 -22.85 6.54 20.43
C THR A 218 -22.88 6.22 21.95
N LEU A 219 -22.47 5.02 22.36
CA LEU A 219 -22.40 4.63 23.78
C LEU A 219 -21.20 5.25 24.50
N GLU A 220 -20.11 5.51 23.78
CA GLU A 220 -18.91 6.20 24.25
C GLU A 220 -19.21 7.69 24.41
N ASP A 221 -19.82 8.30 23.38
CA ASP A 221 -20.24 9.72 23.36
C ASP A 221 -21.21 10.07 24.48
N PHE A 222 -22.02 9.12 24.95
CA PHE A 222 -22.93 9.37 26.06
C PHE A 222 -22.25 9.99 27.29
N ALA A 223 -21.03 9.56 27.64
CA ALA A 223 -20.32 10.12 28.79
C ALA A 223 -19.63 11.46 28.47
N ALA A 224 -19.31 11.69 27.20
CA ALA A 224 -18.52 12.81 26.74
C ALA A 224 -19.38 14.03 26.34
N HIS A 225 -20.45 13.77 25.59
CA HIS A 225 -21.39 14.75 25.02
C HIS A 225 -22.68 14.90 25.84
N SER A 226 -22.73 14.33 27.04
CA SER A 226 -23.76 14.64 28.03
C SER A 226 -23.19 15.16 29.34
N ASN A 227 -24.04 15.75 30.18
CA ASN A 227 -23.68 16.15 31.54
C ASN A 227 -23.66 14.98 32.56
N TYR A 228 -23.49 13.73 32.10
CA TYR A 228 -23.57 12.54 32.96
C TYR A 228 -22.55 12.55 34.11
N ILE A 229 -21.32 12.97 33.86
CA ILE A 229 -20.23 13.00 34.85
C ILE A 229 -20.54 14.04 35.94
N GLU A 230 -20.99 15.23 35.55
CA GLU A 230 -21.43 16.31 36.43
C GLU A 230 -22.59 15.83 37.31
N LEU A 231 -23.58 15.16 36.73
CA LEU A 231 -24.70 14.58 37.46
C LEU A 231 -24.26 13.49 38.45
N CYS A 232 -23.20 12.73 38.13
CA CYS A 232 -22.60 11.77 39.05
C CYS A 232 -21.91 12.48 40.24
N LEU A 233 -21.15 13.54 39.99
CA LEU A 233 -20.47 14.33 41.02
C LEU A 233 -21.47 15.06 41.92
N LEU A 234 -22.51 15.68 41.35
CA LEU A 234 -23.63 16.27 42.08
C LEU A 234 -24.35 15.23 42.95
N LYS A 235 -24.50 14.01 42.46
CA LYS A 235 -25.07 12.90 43.23
C LYS A 235 -24.18 12.45 44.38
N MET A 236 -22.85 12.60 44.25
CA MET A 236 -21.89 12.34 45.33
C MET A 236 -21.81 13.47 46.36
N GLY A 237 -22.41 14.63 46.09
CA GLY A 237 -22.52 15.74 47.03
C GLY A 237 -21.73 16.99 46.62
N GLU A 238 -21.07 16.99 45.46
CA GLU A 238 -20.31 18.12 44.93
C GLU A 238 -21.29 19.16 44.33
N LYS A 239 -21.74 20.12 45.16
CA LYS A 239 -22.84 21.05 44.81
C LYS A 239 -22.44 22.21 43.90
N GLU A 240 -21.14 22.51 43.82
CA GLU A 240 -20.61 23.67 43.10
C GLU A 240 -20.35 23.40 41.62
N ILE A 241 -20.56 22.15 41.18
CA ILE A 241 -20.35 21.73 39.79
C ILE A 241 -21.54 22.18 38.95
N PHE A 242 -21.24 22.87 37.84
CA PHE A 242 -22.25 23.33 36.90
C PHE A 242 -22.76 22.17 36.02
N PRO A 243 -24.07 21.90 35.99
CA PRO A 243 -24.64 20.78 35.24
C PRO A 243 -24.94 21.10 33.76
N TYR A 244 -24.42 22.19 33.19
CA TYR A 244 -24.72 22.63 31.82
C TYR A 244 -26.20 22.93 31.53
N VAL A 245 -26.93 23.39 32.56
CA VAL A 245 -28.31 23.87 32.43
C VAL A 245 -28.53 25.06 33.35
N GLY A 246 -29.53 25.90 33.03
CA GLY A 246 -29.90 27.04 33.86
C GLY A 246 -30.28 26.64 35.29
N ASP A 247 -30.13 27.58 36.22
CA ASP A 247 -30.32 27.32 37.66
C ASP A 247 -31.74 26.87 38.03
N LYS A 248 -32.76 27.27 37.25
CA LYS A 248 -34.15 26.84 37.44
C LYS A 248 -34.54 25.63 36.59
N CYS A 249 -33.68 25.20 35.65
CA CYS A 249 -33.92 24.02 34.83
C CYS A 249 -33.79 22.75 35.69
N ARG A 250 -34.91 22.23 36.21
CA ARG A 250 -34.92 21.08 37.11
C ARG A 250 -36.08 20.12 36.82
N VAL A 251 -35.80 18.83 36.90
CA VAL A 251 -36.79 17.74 36.72
C VAL A 251 -37.08 17.02 38.03
N ARG A 252 -38.31 16.49 38.15
CA ARG A 252 -38.78 15.82 39.36
C ARG A 252 -38.54 14.31 39.30
N LEU A 253 -38.01 13.74 40.37
CA LEU A 253 -37.79 12.30 40.45
C LEU A 253 -39.12 11.50 40.54
N PRO A 254 -39.26 10.33 39.86
CA PRO A 254 -40.51 9.57 39.79
C PRO A 254 -41.00 8.88 41.10
N SER A 255 -40.22 8.92 42.19
CA SER A 255 -40.52 8.12 43.39
C SER A 255 -41.48 8.82 44.37
N ARG A 256 -42.52 8.10 44.84
CA ARG A 256 -43.48 8.55 45.87
C ARG A 256 -42.83 8.93 47.21
N VAL A 257 -41.64 8.40 47.52
CA VAL A 257 -40.89 8.65 48.78
C VAL A 257 -39.98 9.88 48.69
N ARG A 258 -39.51 10.25 47.48
CA ARG A 258 -38.61 11.41 47.26
C ARG A 258 -39.36 12.64 46.75
N ARG A 259 -40.60 12.84 47.21
CA ARG A 259 -41.63 13.69 46.60
C ARG A 259 -41.31 15.18 46.40
N ARG A 260 -40.13 15.68 46.76
CA ARG A 260 -39.72 17.08 46.53
C ARG A 260 -38.31 17.25 45.97
N ARG A 261 -37.55 16.16 45.77
CA ARG A 261 -36.18 16.28 45.28
C ARG A 261 -36.20 16.51 43.77
N GLN A 262 -35.86 17.72 43.38
CA GLN A 262 -35.59 18.13 42.02
C GLN A 262 -34.09 17.98 41.74
N VAL A 263 -33.76 17.62 40.51
CA VAL A 263 -32.37 17.47 40.03
C VAL A 263 -32.24 18.14 38.67
N ALA A 264 -31.03 18.53 38.27
CA ALA A 264 -30.79 18.95 36.89
C ALA A 264 -31.10 17.77 35.94
N PRO A 265 -31.74 18.01 34.78
CA PRO A 265 -31.96 16.97 33.78
C PRO A 265 -30.65 16.52 33.13
N LEU A 266 -30.71 15.36 32.46
CA LEU A 266 -29.66 14.94 31.55
C LEU A 266 -29.87 15.60 30.19
N VAL A 267 -28.87 16.35 29.76
CA VAL A 267 -28.85 17.11 28.50
C VAL A 267 -27.58 16.81 27.72
N THR A 268 -27.62 17.09 26.43
CA THR A 268 -26.46 17.02 25.53
C THR A 268 -26.29 18.33 24.78
N GLY A 269 -25.12 18.50 24.18
CA GLY A 269 -24.71 19.71 23.48
C GLY A 269 -25.50 19.96 22.19
N THR A 270 -25.83 21.22 21.92
CA THR A 270 -26.33 21.66 20.61
C THR A 270 -25.21 21.64 19.60
N PHE A 271 -25.42 20.89 18.52
CA PHE A 271 -24.46 20.79 17.43
C PHE A 271 -24.86 21.77 16.32
N GLY A 272 -23.98 22.70 16.02
CA GLY A 272 -24.10 23.67 14.93
C GLY A 272 -22.89 23.69 14.01
N MET A 273 -22.85 24.64 13.08
CA MET A 273 -21.72 24.77 12.14
C MET A 273 -20.37 24.92 12.86
N LEU A 274 -20.33 25.60 14.01
CA LEU A 274 -19.15 25.72 14.90
C LEU A 274 -18.57 24.38 15.33
N ASP A 275 -19.42 23.40 15.58
CA ASP A 275 -19.00 22.14 16.17
C ASP A 275 -18.38 21.22 15.12
N ILE A 276 -18.79 21.34 13.84
CA ILE A 276 -18.08 20.74 12.69
C ILE A 276 -16.65 21.29 12.60
N PHE A 277 -16.47 22.60 12.84
CA PHE A 277 -15.13 23.22 12.89
C PHE A 277 -14.30 22.71 14.04
N HIS A 278 -14.90 22.63 15.23
CA HIS A 278 -14.23 22.09 16.39
C HIS A 278 -13.82 20.65 16.11
N SER A 279 -14.73 19.73 15.78
CA SER A 279 -14.43 18.32 15.51
C SER A 279 -13.33 18.10 14.46
N LEU A 280 -13.30 18.86 13.34
CA LEU A 280 -12.37 18.62 12.23
C LEU A 280 -11.04 19.39 12.32
N LEU A 281 -11.01 20.60 12.88
CA LEU A 281 -9.80 21.44 12.93
C LEU A 281 -9.09 21.38 14.28
N GLY A 282 -9.78 21.18 15.39
CA GLY A 282 -9.10 21.10 16.68
C GLY A 282 -8.36 19.76 16.89
N GLU A 283 -8.64 18.74 16.05
CA GLU A 283 -7.80 17.54 15.90
C GLU A 283 -6.37 17.96 15.52
N ALA A 284 -6.26 19.09 14.81
CA ALA A 284 -5.00 19.67 14.42
C ALA A 284 -4.19 20.35 15.51
N ASP A 285 -4.88 21.06 16.38
CA ASP A 285 -4.26 21.78 17.48
C ASP A 285 -3.88 20.81 18.61
N ASP A 286 -4.70 19.78 18.85
CA ASP A 286 -4.40 18.69 19.78
C ASP A 286 -3.14 17.91 19.38
N MET A 287 -3.04 17.58 18.08
CA MET A 287 -1.86 16.94 17.52
C MET A 287 -0.66 17.87 17.63
N ALA A 288 -0.83 19.19 17.44
CA ALA A 288 0.25 20.17 17.54
C ALA A 288 0.82 20.29 18.97
N ILE A 289 -0.03 20.18 20.00
CA ILE A 289 0.40 20.07 21.41
C ILE A 289 1.19 18.77 21.66
N LEU A 290 0.85 17.69 20.96
CA LEU A 290 1.55 16.40 20.96
C LEU A 290 2.72 16.31 19.95
N GLN A 291 3.20 17.44 19.38
CA GLN A 291 4.27 17.52 18.36
C GLN A 291 3.98 16.92 16.97
N SER A 292 2.72 16.82 16.55
CA SER A 292 2.28 16.33 15.22
C SER A 292 1.39 17.36 14.52
N LYS A 293 1.47 17.54 13.20
CA LYS A 293 0.57 18.47 12.50
C LYS A 293 -0.80 17.80 12.38
N GLY A 294 -1.86 18.58 12.44
CA GLY A 294 -3.21 18.03 12.43
C GLY A 294 -3.74 17.43 11.16
N THR A 295 -4.73 16.55 11.25
CA THR A 295 -5.22 15.68 10.18
C THR A 295 -5.41 16.34 8.80
N LEU A 296 -6.01 17.54 8.70
CA LEU A 296 -6.11 18.27 7.43
C LEU A 296 -4.79 18.95 6.99
N GLY A 297 -3.99 19.47 7.92
CA GLY A 297 -2.67 20.05 7.62
C GLY A 297 -1.58 19.00 7.39
N ASP A 298 -1.71 17.85 8.04
CA ASP A 298 -0.96 16.62 7.84
C ASP A 298 -1.31 16.09 6.45
N LEU A 299 -2.60 16.03 6.10
CA LEU A 299 -3.05 15.73 4.74
C LEU A 299 -2.45 16.71 3.72
N GLU A 300 -2.57 18.03 3.88
CA GLU A 300 -1.95 19.02 2.96
C GLU A 300 -0.44 18.83 2.83
N SER A 301 0.26 18.56 3.94
CA SER A 301 1.71 18.31 3.93
C SER A 301 2.08 16.98 3.25
N LYS A 302 1.24 15.94 3.38
CA LYS A 302 1.42 14.63 2.76
C LYS A 302 0.99 14.64 1.29
N LEU A 303 0.01 15.46 0.91
CA LEU A 303 -0.31 15.77 -0.49
C LEU A 303 0.83 16.58 -1.13
N GLY A 304 1.60 17.34 -0.33
CA GLY A 304 2.81 18.06 -0.72
C GLY A 304 4.13 17.27 -0.56
N TYR A 305 4.12 15.93 -0.60
CA TYR A 305 5.29 15.04 -0.41
C TYR A 305 6.37 15.12 -1.52
N GLY A 306 6.95 16.31 -1.71
CA GLY A 306 8.26 16.54 -2.35
C GLY A 306 8.45 15.97 -3.76
N THR A 307 8.31 16.84 -4.78
CA THR A 307 8.97 16.87 -6.10
C THR A 307 9.18 15.56 -6.90
N VAL A 308 8.57 14.43 -6.53
CA VAL A 308 8.69 13.15 -7.25
C VAL A 308 7.41 12.94 -8.06
N ALA A 309 7.55 12.82 -9.38
CA ALA A 309 6.39 12.70 -10.26
C ALA A 309 5.58 11.44 -9.94
N PHE A 310 4.25 11.52 -9.95
CA PHE A 310 3.33 10.38 -9.82
C PHE A 310 3.78 9.17 -10.64
N ASP A 311 4.25 9.37 -11.88
CA ASP A 311 4.75 8.31 -12.75
C ASP A 311 5.95 7.56 -12.14
N GLN A 312 6.84 8.24 -11.39
CA GLN A 312 7.98 7.62 -10.72
C GLN A 312 7.54 6.75 -9.52
N LEU A 313 6.54 7.21 -8.76
CA LEU A 313 5.97 6.46 -7.63
C LEU A 313 5.10 5.29 -8.10
N PHE A 314 4.34 5.49 -9.18
CA PHE A 314 3.59 4.47 -9.89
C PHE A 314 4.52 3.34 -10.32
N GLN A 315 5.62 3.68 -10.99
CA GLN A 315 6.60 2.69 -11.44
C GLN A 315 7.32 2.01 -10.28
N ALA A 316 7.57 2.72 -9.16
CA ALA A 316 8.18 2.12 -7.97
C ALA A 316 7.26 1.09 -7.30
N ILE A 317 5.95 1.37 -7.21
CA ILE A 317 4.96 0.42 -6.69
C ILE A 317 4.67 -0.70 -7.66
N LYS A 318 4.52 -0.40 -8.96
CA LYS A 318 4.36 -1.42 -10.00
C LYS A 318 5.56 -2.36 -10.00
N ALA A 319 6.77 -1.83 -9.86
CA ALA A 319 7.99 -2.63 -9.74
C ALA A 319 8.03 -3.47 -8.47
N ALA A 320 7.58 -2.93 -7.34
CA ALA A 320 7.60 -3.64 -6.08
C ALA A 320 6.43 -4.62 -5.90
N LEU A 321 5.21 -4.34 -6.38
CA LEU A 321 4.11 -5.31 -6.55
C LEU A 321 4.51 -6.46 -7.46
N ALA A 322 5.17 -6.15 -8.58
CA ALA A 322 5.69 -7.16 -9.50
C ALA A 322 6.81 -8.01 -8.86
N ALA A 323 7.66 -7.42 -8.00
CA ALA A 323 8.67 -8.15 -7.23
C ALA A 323 8.08 -9.06 -6.14
N VAL A 324 6.85 -8.78 -5.73
CA VAL A 324 6.09 -9.42 -4.65
C VAL A 324 5.18 -10.54 -5.16
N GLN A 325 4.47 -10.31 -6.28
CA GLN A 325 3.70 -11.31 -7.03
C GLN A 325 4.59 -12.41 -7.62
N ALA A 326 5.91 -12.17 -7.67
CA ALA A 326 6.91 -13.18 -7.97
C ALA A 326 6.94 -14.35 -6.94
N PHE A 327 6.24 -14.22 -5.79
CA PHE A 327 6.16 -15.21 -4.69
C PHE A 327 4.75 -15.78 -4.42
N SER A 328 3.67 -15.24 -5.01
CA SER A 328 2.31 -15.82 -4.88
C SER A 328 1.46 -15.63 -6.15
N THR A 329 0.84 -16.72 -6.63
CA THR A 329 0.03 -16.81 -7.86
C THR A 329 -1.37 -16.20 -7.75
N GLU A 330 -1.69 -15.47 -6.68
CA GLU A 330 -3.07 -15.10 -6.33
C GLU A 330 -3.42 -13.62 -6.44
N ASN A 331 -2.47 -12.80 -6.89
CA ASN A 331 -2.62 -11.35 -6.81
C ASN A 331 -2.64 -10.61 -8.15
N SER A 332 -2.71 -11.27 -9.32
CA SER A 332 -2.66 -10.61 -10.65
C SER A 332 -3.73 -9.52 -10.84
N ALA A 333 -4.87 -9.65 -10.15
CA ALA A 333 -5.91 -8.64 -10.10
C ALA A 333 -5.39 -7.25 -9.66
N LEU A 334 -4.36 -7.18 -8.81
CA LEU A 334 -3.83 -5.91 -8.30
C LEU A 334 -3.03 -5.09 -9.31
N LEU A 335 -2.30 -5.75 -10.20
CA LEU A 335 -1.54 -5.05 -11.24
C LEU A 335 -2.45 -4.53 -12.33
N GLU A 336 -3.43 -5.33 -12.74
CA GLU A 336 -4.47 -4.95 -13.71
C GLU A 336 -5.31 -3.77 -13.17
N GLN A 337 -5.65 -3.80 -11.88
CA GLN A 337 -6.28 -2.67 -11.19
C GLN A 337 -5.38 -1.42 -11.21
N LEU A 338 -4.08 -1.57 -10.98
CA LEU A 338 -3.12 -0.46 -10.96
C LEU A 338 -2.94 0.19 -12.34
N GLU A 339 -2.97 -0.58 -13.42
CA GLU A 339 -2.95 -0.05 -14.79
C GLU A 339 -4.24 0.69 -15.15
N ALA A 340 -5.40 0.20 -14.70
CA ALA A 340 -6.67 0.91 -14.83
C ALA A 340 -6.63 2.28 -14.12
N VAL A 341 -6.05 2.34 -12.91
CA VAL A 341 -5.81 3.60 -12.18
C VAL A 341 -4.94 4.57 -12.99
N GLN A 342 -3.87 4.08 -13.62
CA GLN A 342 -2.99 4.92 -14.45
C GLN A 342 -3.72 5.52 -15.65
N MET A 343 -4.57 4.74 -16.31
CA MET A 343 -5.38 5.25 -17.43
C MET A 343 -6.35 6.33 -16.97
N ILE A 344 -6.98 6.15 -15.80
CA ILE A 344 -7.88 7.16 -15.25
C ILE A 344 -7.11 8.41 -14.82
N PHE A 345 -5.92 8.26 -14.21
CA PHE A 345 -5.02 9.36 -13.87
C PHE A 345 -4.68 10.24 -15.08
N GLN A 346 -4.24 9.62 -16.18
CA GLN A 346 -3.84 10.32 -17.40
C GLN A 346 -5.04 11.04 -18.02
N LYS A 347 -6.23 10.43 -17.96
CA LYS A 347 -7.47 11.07 -18.43
C LYS A 347 -7.87 12.27 -17.56
N ALA A 348 -7.80 12.15 -16.23
CA ALA A 348 -8.11 13.24 -15.29
C ALA A 348 -7.14 14.42 -15.43
N LYS A 349 -5.83 14.13 -15.59
CA LYS A 349 -4.80 15.14 -15.84
C LYS A 349 -5.02 15.91 -17.15
N ASN A 350 -5.48 15.21 -18.20
CA ASN A 350 -5.80 15.83 -19.49
C ASN A 350 -7.09 16.69 -19.42
N SER A 351 -8.07 16.31 -18.58
CA SER A 351 -9.27 17.13 -18.34
C SER A 351 -8.98 18.36 -17.46
N ALA A 352 -8.07 18.26 -16.49
CA ALA A 352 -7.70 19.37 -15.61
C ALA A 352 -6.79 20.43 -16.27
N SER A 353 -6.21 20.12 -17.44
CA SER A 353 -5.29 21.00 -18.17
C SER A 353 -5.93 21.80 -19.31
N SER A 354 -7.22 21.61 -19.60
CA SER A 354 -7.95 22.45 -20.56
C SER A 354 -8.38 23.77 -19.92
N THR A 355 -7.59 24.83 -20.14
CA THR A 355 -7.97 26.22 -19.87
C THR A 355 -8.89 26.72 -21.00
N PRO A 356 -10.04 27.36 -20.75
CA PRO A 356 -10.82 27.97 -21.82
C PRO A 356 -10.11 29.24 -22.30
N GLU A 357 -9.75 29.30 -23.57
CA GLU A 357 -9.38 30.57 -24.20
C GLU A 357 -10.61 31.47 -24.35
N PRO A 358 -10.47 32.80 -24.16
CA PRO A 358 -11.57 33.72 -24.33
C PRO A 358 -11.69 34.07 -25.83
N ASP A 359 -12.67 33.51 -26.52
CA ASP A 359 -13.11 34.06 -27.80
C ASP A 359 -14.47 34.75 -27.67
N MET A 360 -14.54 35.96 -28.20
CA MET A 360 -15.74 36.80 -28.16
C MET A 360 -16.70 36.35 -29.27
N THR A 361 -17.93 35.98 -28.90
CA THR A 361 -19.22 36.58 -29.33
C THR A 361 -20.38 35.57 -29.30
N ASP A 362 -21.48 36.04 -28.73
CA ASP A 362 -22.87 35.58 -28.78
C ASP A 362 -23.30 34.23 -28.20
N GLY A 363 -24.27 34.32 -27.26
CA GLY A 363 -25.21 33.27 -26.92
C GLY A 363 -25.17 32.81 -25.46
N VAL A 364 -26.04 33.39 -24.62
CA VAL A 364 -26.25 32.97 -23.23
C VAL A 364 -26.89 31.56 -23.21
N GLU A 365 -26.09 30.55 -22.92
CA GLU A 365 -26.55 29.33 -22.22
C GLU A 365 -25.56 29.02 -21.09
N SER A 366 -26.08 28.93 -19.87
CA SER A 366 -25.34 28.62 -18.65
C SER A 366 -24.78 27.19 -18.72
N MET A 367 -23.49 27.04 -19.02
CA MET A 367 -22.77 25.79 -18.86
C MET A 367 -22.26 25.63 -17.43
N ASP A 368 -22.84 24.65 -16.74
CA ASP A 368 -22.47 24.12 -15.44
C ASP A 368 -21.08 23.45 -15.52
N GLY A 369 -20.07 24.11 -14.94
CA GLY A 369 -18.65 23.72 -15.01
C GLY A 369 -18.20 22.84 -13.84
N ALA A 370 -19.10 22.04 -13.25
CA ALA A 370 -18.74 21.08 -12.22
C ALA A 370 -18.10 19.84 -12.86
N VAL A 371 -16.83 19.57 -12.55
CA VAL A 371 -16.21 18.26 -12.81
C VAL A 371 -17.11 17.21 -12.15
N ASP A 372 -17.64 16.26 -12.92
CA ASP A 372 -18.59 15.25 -12.44
C ASP A 372 -17.94 14.44 -11.30
N ALA A 373 -18.38 14.73 -10.07
CA ALA A 373 -17.84 14.17 -8.84
C ALA A 373 -17.91 12.63 -8.77
N ASN A 374 -18.81 12.01 -9.56
CA ASN A 374 -18.85 10.56 -9.71
C ASN A 374 -17.67 10.01 -10.52
N ILE A 375 -17.19 10.76 -11.52
CA ILE A 375 -16.01 10.39 -12.31
C ILE A 375 -14.75 10.46 -11.44
N LEU A 376 -14.69 11.43 -10.52
CA LEU A 376 -13.59 11.59 -9.56
C LEU A 376 -13.53 10.43 -8.55
N TRP A 377 -14.67 9.99 -7.99
CA TRP A 377 -14.67 8.82 -7.09
C TRP A 377 -14.35 7.52 -7.83
N GLN A 378 -14.88 7.34 -9.04
CA GLN A 378 -14.54 6.21 -9.92
C GLN A 378 -13.05 6.15 -10.27
N ALA A 379 -12.33 7.27 -10.17
CA ALA A 379 -10.88 7.35 -10.35
C ALA A 379 -10.08 6.94 -9.11
N VAL A 380 -10.58 7.26 -7.92
CA VAL A 380 -9.88 7.10 -6.64
C VAL A 380 -10.03 5.70 -6.05
N GLU A 381 -11.23 5.13 -6.16
CA GLU A 381 -11.61 3.85 -5.60
C GLU A 381 -10.68 2.68 -5.99
N PRO A 382 -10.26 2.53 -7.26
CA PRO A 382 -9.35 1.43 -7.61
C PRO A 382 -7.93 1.63 -7.05
N VAL A 383 -7.49 2.88 -6.81
CA VAL A 383 -6.16 3.18 -6.22
C VAL A 383 -6.08 2.72 -4.77
N LEU A 384 -7.14 3.06 -4.02
CA LEU A 384 -7.28 2.69 -2.61
C LEU A 384 -7.36 1.16 -2.46
N PHE A 385 -8.04 0.48 -3.38
CA PHE A 385 -8.12 -0.97 -3.43
C PHE A 385 -6.76 -1.64 -3.58
N ILE A 386 -5.91 -1.10 -4.45
CA ILE A 386 -4.58 -1.69 -4.68
C ILE A 386 -3.67 -1.51 -3.47
N HIS A 387 -3.67 -0.30 -2.92
CA HIS A 387 -2.92 0.03 -1.72
C HIS A 387 -3.22 -0.93 -0.57
N ASP A 388 -4.49 -1.23 -0.38
CA ASP A 388 -4.96 -2.07 0.71
C ASP A 388 -4.50 -3.50 0.60
N ARG A 389 -4.68 -4.07 -0.58
CA ARG A 389 -4.30 -5.45 -0.81
C ARG A 389 -2.77 -5.60 -0.78
N MET A 390 -2.02 -4.58 -1.22
CA MET A 390 -0.57 -4.51 -0.99
C MET A 390 -0.20 -4.51 0.50
N LYS A 391 -0.91 -3.74 1.32
CA LYS A 391 -0.66 -3.69 2.77
C LYS A 391 -1.09 -4.95 3.51
N LYS A 392 -2.21 -5.56 3.10
CA LYS A 392 -2.68 -6.86 3.65
C LYS A 392 -1.65 -7.93 3.33
N TRP A 393 -1.14 -7.95 2.10
CA TRP A 393 -0.06 -8.83 1.66
C TRP A 393 1.26 -8.58 2.44
N LEU A 394 1.68 -7.32 2.63
CA LEU A 394 2.89 -6.98 3.40
C LEU A 394 2.84 -7.31 4.89
N ARG A 395 1.64 -7.33 5.49
CA ARG A 395 1.44 -7.56 6.94
C ARG A 395 1.23 -9.04 7.31
N GLU A 396 1.25 -9.95 6.35
CA GLU A 396 1.11 -11.40 6.61
C GLU A 396 2.28 -12.01 7.40
N GLU A 397 3.42 -11.32 7.54
CA GLU A 397 4.55 -11.79 8.37
C GLU A 397 4.49 -11.35 9.85
N SER A 398 3.62 -10.41 10.26
CA SER A 398 3.73 -9.76 11.59
C SER A 398 2.60 -10.08 12.58
N TYR A 399 1.82 -11.14 12.38
CA TYR A 399 0.72 -11.49 13.30
C TYR A 399 1.18 -12.10 14.64
N THR A 400 2.49 -12.19 14.90
CA THR A 400 3.06 -12.94 16.05
C THR A 400 3.82 -12.11 17.08
N ALA A 401 3.92 -10.78 16.97
CA ALA A 401 4.70 -9.98 17.93
C ALA A 401 3.85 -9.41 19.08
N ASP A 402 4.39 -9.57 20.30
CA ASP A 402 3.96 -9.00 21.58
C ASP A 402 3.91 -7.45 21.50
N PRO A 403 2.95 -6.73 22.11
CA PRO A 403 2.79 -5.28 21.94
C PRO A 403 3.91 -4.41 22.50
N LEU A 404 4.96 -5.00 23.08
CA LEU A 404 6.12 -4.28 23.62
C LEU A 404 7.26 -4.11 22.62
N GLU A 405 7.17 -4.73 21.44
CA GLU A 405 8.11 -4.50 20.35
C GLU A 405 7.37 -3.82 19.19
N GLU A 406 7.37 -2.49 19.19
CA GLU A 406 7.19 -1.75 17.94
C GLU A 406 8.36 -2.09 17.02
N ASN A 407 8.15 -3.07 16.16
CA ASN A 407 9.07 -3.33 15.07
C ASN A 407 8.91 -2.17 14.07
N PRO A 408 9.89 -1.27 13.87
CA PRO A 408 9.76 -0.10 12.99
C PRO A 408 9.75 -0.45 11.50
N ALA A 409 9.71 -1.75 11.16
CA ALA A 409 9.78 -2.26 9.82
C ALA A 409 8.45 -2.09 9.07
N GLY A 410 8.06 -0.84 8.84
CA GLY A 410 7.39 -0.54 7.58
C GLY A 410 8.40 -0.83 6.47
N THR A 411 8.16 -1.86 5.66
CA THR A 411 9.00 -2.11 4.48
C THR A 411 9.07 -0.84 3.63
N GLN A 412 10.21 -0.58 2.98
CA GLN A 412 10.37 0.54 2.04
C GLN A 412 9.23 0.55 1.01
N LEU A 413 8.68 -0.63 0.68
CA LEU A 413 7.50 -0.80 -0.14
C LEU A 413 6.23 -0.21 0.49
N GLY A 414 5.89 -0.51 1.74
CA GLY A 414 4.71 0.08 2.40
C GLY A 414 4.76 1.61 2.46
N ALA A 415 5.94 2.20 2.67
CA ALA A 415 6.13 3.65 2.63
C ALA A 415 6.02 4.22 1.19
N THR A 416 6.52 3.51 0.19
CA THR A 416 6.40 3.89 -1.23
C THR A 416 4.94 3.79 -1.70
N THR A 417 4.22 2.74 -1.30
CA THR A 417 2.77 2.54 -1.54
C THR A 417 1.94 3.71 -1.02
N ASN A 418 2.18 4.10 0.23
CA ASN A 418 1.55 5.30 0.79
C ASN A 418 1.84 6.54 -0.07
N ARG A 419 3.11 6.78 -0.40
CA ARG A 419 3.53 8.00 -1.13
C ARG A 419 2.91 8.14 -2.51
N PHE A 420 2.78 7.06 -3.26
CA PHE A 420 2.08 7.04 -4.54
C PHE A 420 0.61 7.38 -4.46
N VAL A 421 -0.09 6.80 -3.48
CA VAL A 421 -1.51 7.08 -3.31
C VAL A 421 -1.67 8.55 -2.95
N PHE A 422 -0.84 9.10 -2.06
CA PHE A 422 -0.89 10.53 -1.74
C PHE A 422 -0.58 11.46 -2.92
N GLU A 423 0.33 11.09 -3.82
CA GLU A 423 0.62 11.87 -5.04
C GLU A 423 -0.50 11.78 -6.09
N PHE A 424 -1.13 10.61 -6.23
CA PHE A 424 -2.35 10.46 -7.04
C PHE A 424 -3.46 11.38 -6.52
N LEU A 425 -3.69 11.30 -5.21
CA LEU A 425 -4.72 12.05 -4.52
C LEU A 425 -4.40 13.54 -4.52
N GLY A 426 -3.13 13.95 -4.46
CA GLY A 426 -2.72 15.36 -4.55
C GLY A 426 -3.27 16.03 -5.80
N LEU A 427 -3.16 15.37 -6.95
CA LEU A 427 -3.63 15.93 -8.23
C LEU A 427 -5.15 16.02 -8.36
N ILE A 428 -5.89 15.24 -7.58
CA ILE A 428 -7.36 15.15 -7.62
C ILE A 428 -8.02 15.94 -6.49
N ILE A 429 -7.37 15.98 -5.33
CA ILE A 429 -7.95 16.38 -4.06
C ILE A 429 -7.29 17.67 -3.54
N GLU A 430 -6.14 18.12 -4.05
CA GLU A 430 -5.50 19.35 -3.54
C GLU A 430 -6.38 20.59 -3.77
N SER A 431 -7.02 20.73 -4.94
CA SER A 431 -7.98 21.81 -5.20
C SER A 431 -9.22 21.68 -4.31
N SER A 432 -9.76 20.47 -4.15
CA SER A 432 -10.92 20.20 -3.30
C SER A 432 -10.65 20.35 -1.81
N VAL A 433 -9.44 20.04 -1.34
CA VAL A 433 -9.00 20.28 0.05
C VAL A 433 -8.76 21.76 0.28
N LYS A 434 -8.22 22.48 -0.71
CA LYS A 434 -8.12 23.95 -0.65
C LYS A 434 -9.51 24.58 -0.63
N GLU A 435 -10.44 24.12 -1.45
CA GLU A 435 -11.85 24.55 -1.48
C GLU A 435 -12.56 24.19 -0.19
N LEU A 436 -12.43 22.96 0.32
CA LEU A 436 -12.95 22.54 1.61
C LEU A 436 -12.39 23.43 2.72
N ARG A 437 -11.07 23.67 2.75
CA ARG A 437 -10.43 24.57 3.73
C ARG A 437 -10.91 26.02 3.59
N ASN A 438 -11.16 26.49 2.39
CA ASN A 438 -11.65 27.84 2.13
C ASN A 438 -13.13 27.98 2.50
N ALA A 439 -13.96 26.99 2.16
CA ALA A 439 -15.36 26.87 2.58
C ALA A 439 -15.45 26.81 4.09
N LEU A 440 -14.61 25.97 4.72
CA LEU A 440 -14.43 25.88 6.16
C LEU A 440 -14.02 27.24 6.75
N ARG A 441 -12.99 27.92 6.22
CA ARG A 441 -12.60 29.27 6.70
C ARG A 441 -13.69 30.33 6.51
N ALA A 442 -14.42 30.30 5.38
CA ALA A 442 -15.48 31.25 5.08
C ALA A 442 -16.70 31.03 5.96
N ALA A 443 -17.05 29.77 6.22
CA ALA A 443 -18.07 29.39 7.19
C ALA A 443 -17.65 29.80 8.60
N LYS A 444 -16.39 29.59 9.04
CA LYS A 444 -15.90 30.09 10.34
C LYS A 444 -16.21 31.59 10.59
N VAL A 445 -16.06 32.44 9.57
CA VAL A 445 -16.37 33.88 9.67
C VAL A 445 -17.87 34.14 9.84
N ARG A 446 -18.73 33.46 9.07
CA ARG A 446 -20.21 33.55 9.23
C ARG A 446 -20.65 33.00 10.59
N VAL A 447 -19.91 32.02 11.06
CA VAL A 447 -20.20 31.25 12.26
C VAL A 447 -19.79 32.01 13.52
N ASP A 448 -18.71 32.80 13.51
CA ASP A 448 -18.42 33.75 14.61
C ASP A 448 -19.54 34.81 14.75
N GLU A 449 -20.19 35.18 13.64
CA GLU A 449 -21.35 36.10 13.61
C GLU A 449 -22.66 35.44 14.10
N GLU A 450 -22.88 34.15 13.81
CA GLU A 450 -24.05 33.36 14.25
C GLU A 450 -23.91 32.83 15.69
N ALA A 451 -22.71 32.43 16.11
CA ALA A 451 -22.40 31.99 17.47
C ALA A 451 -22.61 33.12 18.48
N ALA A 452 -22.29 34.36 18.10
CA ALA A 452 -22.60 35.55 18.89
C ALA A 452 -24.12 35.78 19.06
N GLN A 453 -24.95 35.12 18.24
CA GLN A 453 -26.42 35.19 18.25
C GLN A 453 -27.06 33.91 18.80
N SER A 454 -26.28 32.90 19.19
CA SER A 454 -26.76 31.60 19.69
C SER A 454 -27.45 31.69 21.06
N ASP A 455 -28.63 31.09 21.17
CA ASP A 455 -29.41 30.94 22.42
C ASP A 455 -28.66 30.12 23.50
N SER A 456 -27.59 29.38 23.16
CA SER A 456 -26.88 28.50 24.10
C SER A 456 -26.26 29.25 25.28
N ALA A 457 -25.96 30.54 25.12
CA ALA A 457 -25.51 31.42 26.21
C ALA A 457 -26.55 31.56 27.34
N ALA A 458 -27.84 31.30 27.06
CA ALA A 458 -28.93 31.42 28.03
C ALA A 458 -28.77 30.49 29.23
N ILE A 459 -28.02 29.38 29.14
CA ILE A 459 -27.78 28.50 30.31
C ILE A 459 -26.97 29.19 31.41
N TYR A 460 -26.17 30.20 31.04
CA TYR A 460 -25.31 30.94 31.97
C TYR A 460 -26.03 32.13 32.62
N GLU A 461 -27.23 32.47 32.17
CA GLU A 461 -28.02 33.55 32.77
C GLU A 461 -28.57 33.14 34.14
N ASP A 462 -28.63 34.11 35.05
CA ASP A 462 -29.11 33.87 36.40
C ASP A 462 -30.62 33.61 36.42
N GLY A 463 -31.01 32.50 37.05
CA GLY A 463 -32.42 32.10 37.12
C GLY A 463 -32.99 31.61 35.79
N SER A 464 -32.14 31.28 34.81
CA SER A 464 -32.51 30.70 33.53
C SER A 464 -33.16 29.32 33.67
N THR A 465 -34.04 29.01 32.72
CA THR A 465 -34.64 27.68 32.52
C THR A 465 -34.07 26.96 31.30
N ALA A 466 -33.08 27.56 30.63
CA ALA A 466 -32.45 27.00 29.44
C ALA A 466 -31.80 25.65 29.73
N SER A 467 -31.78 24.80 28.70
CA SER A 467 -31.39 23.39 28.80
C SER A 467 -30.63 22.87 27.60
N ASP A 468 -30.25 23.78 26.70
CA ASP A 468 -29.67 23.47 25.42
C ASP A 468 -28.25 24.08 25.42
N PRO A 469 -27.28 23.45 26.12
CA PRO A 469 -25.91 23.94 26.16
C PRO A 469 -25.24 23.85 24.79
N SER A 470 -24.16 24.61 24.59
CA SER A 470 -23.30 24.41 23.41
C SER A 470 -22.61 23.05 23.48
N HIS A 471 -22.45 22.37 22.36
CA HIS A 471 -21.63 21.15 22.29
C HIS A 471 -20.17 21.47 22.68
N SER A 472 -19.59 22.53 22.12
CA SER A 472 -18.23 23.00 22.44
C SER A 472 -17.93 23.21 23.93
N ASP A 473 -18.92 23.60 24.74
CA ASP A 473 -18.72 23.88 26.17
C ASP A 473 -18.79 22.60 27.01
N LEU A 474 -19.62 21.65 26.57
CA LEU A 474 -19.92 20.45 27.32
C LEU A 474 -18.96 19.30 26.99
N SER A 475 -18.40 19.30 25.78
CA SER A 475 -17.64 18.18 25.24
C SER A 475 -16.41 17.85 26.07
N LYS A 476 -16.37 16.63 26.63
CA LYS A 476 -15.30 16.14 27.55
C LYS A 476 -14.26 15.31 26.83
N ASP A 477 -14.21 15.53 25.56
CA ASP A 477 -13.72 14.60 24.64
C ASP A 477 -12.29 15.14 24.34
N HIS A 478 -12.09 16.43 24.14
CA HIS A 478 -10.77 17.08 24.20
C HIS A 478 -9.95 16.70 25.44
N PHE A 479 -8.68 16.35 25.28
CA PHE A 479 -7.83 16.01 26.43
C PHE A 479 -7.49 17.21 27.32
N SER A 480 -7.62 18.42 26.76
CA SER A 480 -7.57 19.66 27.52
C SER A 480 -8.72 19.74 28.52
N ASN A 481 -9.89 19.15 28.25
CA ASN A 481 -10.99 19.13 29.21
C ASN A 481 -10.60 18.28 30.43
N VAL A 482 -10.68 18.88 31.62
CA VAL A 482 -10.34 18.22 32.88
C VAL A 482 -11.23 17.00 33.21
N LEU A 483 -12.36 16.84 32.52
CA LEU A 483 -13.25 15.68 32.63
C LEU A 483 -13.05 14.64 31.51
N ASN A 484 -12.05 14.77 30.64
CA ASN A 484 -11.67 13.72 29.70
C ASN A 484 -11.33 12.38 30.39
N PRO A 485 -10.48 12.34 31.44
CA PRO A 485 -10.14 11.08 32.08
C PRO A 485 -11.36 10.29 32.60
N PRO A 486 -12.31 10.86 33.38
CA PRO A 486 -13.48 10.11 33.85
C PRO A 486 -14.48 9.78 32.74
N ALA A 487 -14.61 10.61 31.69
CA ALA A 487 -15.47 10.30 30.55
C ALA A 487 -14.93 9.08 29.79
N GLY A 488 -13.63 9.07 29.47
CA GLY A 488 -12.95 7.94 28.86
C GLY A 488 -13.04 6.67 29.71
N LEU A 489 -12.86 6.77 31.04
CA LEU A 489 -13.05 5.63 31.93
C LEU A 489 -14.48 5.06 31.88
N VAL A 490 -15.52 5.89 31.81
CA VAL A 490 -16.90 5.41 31.62
C VAL A 490 -17.07 4.73 30.26
N ALA A 491 -16.51 5.32 29.20
CA ALA A 491 -16.54 4.77 27.85
C ALA A 491 -15.86 3.39 27.76
N THR A 492 -14.69 3.21 28.40
CA THR A 492 -14.04 1.89 28.47
C THR A 492 -14.91 0.83 29.16
N VAL A 493 -15.71 1.22 30.16
CA VAL A 493 -16.64 0.32 30.86
C VAL A 493 -17.83 -0.04 29.98
N THR A 494 -18.45 0.93 29.31
CA THR A 494 -19.61 0.70 28.42
C THR A 494 -19.20 -0.14 27.21
N THR A 495 -18.06 0.16 26.59
CA THR A 495 -17.53 -0.59 25.44
C THR A 495 -17.20 -2.04 25.80
N ASN A 496 -16.52 -2.24 26.94
CA ASN A 496 -16.20 -3.57 27.41
C ASN A 496 -17.48 -4.39 27.69
N TRP A 497 -18.38 -3.85 28.51
CA TRP A 497 -19.57 -4.56 28.95
C TRP A 497 -20.53 -4.86 27.80
N THR A 498 -20.73 -3.91 26.87
CA THR A 498 -21.59 -4.07 25.69
C THR A 498 -21.06 -5.18 24.79
N THR A 499 -19.75 -5.16 24.50
CA THR A 499 -19.12 -6.19 23.68
C THR A 499 -19.28 -7.58 24.30
N GLN A 500 -19.15 -7.70 25.63
CA GLN A 500 -19.43 -8.97 26.30
C GLN A 500 -20.88 -9.46 26.11
N GLN A 501 -21.88 -8.57 26.16
CA GLN A 501 -23.28 -8.97 25.94
C GLN A 501 -23.50 -9.42 24.49
N VAL A 502 -22.97 -8.67 23.54
CA VAL A 502 -23.08 -8.98 22.11
C VAL A 502 -22.40 -10.31 21.78
N VAL A 503 -21.17 -10.54 22.25
CA VAL A 503 -20.45 -11.80 22.00
C VAL A 503 -21.16 -13.00 22.61
N LYS A 504 -21.76 -12.88 23.80
CA LYS A 504 -22.61 -13.94 24.37
C LYS A 504 -23.81 -14.24 23.49
N CYS A 505 -24.46 -13.19 22.97
CA CYS A 505 -25.60 -13.31 22.07
C CYS A 505 -25.22 -13.89 20.69
N TRP A 506 -23.97 -13.66 20.23
CA TRP A 506 -23.42 -14.33 19.06
C TRP A 506 -23.21 -15.82 19.30
N ASP A 507 -22.64 -16.19 20.45
CA ASP A 507 -22.31 -17.58 20.81
C ASP A 507 -23.54 -18.43 21.08
N ASP A 508 -24.58 -17.85 21.68
CA ASP A 508 -25.82 -18.53 22.02
C ASP A 508 -27.00 -17.96 21.20
N PRO A 509 -27.44 -18.69 20.15
CA PRO A 509 -28.55 -18.25 19.29
C PRO A 509 -29.90 -18.26 20.01
N ASP A 510 -30.04 -18.96 21.15
CA ASP A 510 -31.29 -19.04 21.91
C ASP A 510 -31.50 -17.80 22.79
N LEU A 511 -30.45 -17.00 23.04
CA LEU A 511 -30.59 -15.71 23.71
C LEU A 511 -31.40 -14.73 22.88
N SER A 512 -32.33 -14.00 23.52
CA SER A 512 -33.11 -12.97 22.85
C SER A 512 -32.23 -11.77 22.47
N THR A 513 -32.20 -11.45 21.17
CA THR A 513 -31.56 -10.24 20.64
C THR A 513 -32.18 -9.00 21.28
N GLU A 514 -33.50 -8.93 21.35
CA GLU A 514 -34.23 -7.79 21.92
C GLU A 514 -33.87 -7.58 23.40
N GLU A 515 -33.85 -8.65 24.21
CA GLU A 515 -33.52 -8.56 25.63
C GLU A 515 -32.06 -8.15 25.87
N THR A 516 -31.15 -8.65 25.03
CA THR A 516 -29.73 -8.28 25.05
C THR A 516 -29.58 -6.78 24.79
N ILE A 517 -30.18 -6.28 23.71
CA ILE A 517 -30.14 -4.86 23.32
C ILE A 517 -30.83 -4.00 24.37
N ARG A 518 -31.98 -4.42 24.89
CA ARG A 518 -32.69 -3.72 25.97
C ARG A 518 -31.81 -3.58 27.21
N THR A 519 -30.96 -4.55 27.50
CA THR A 519 -30.01 -4.50 28.63
C THR A 519 -28.87 -3.52 28.34
N VAL A 520 -28.34 -3.50 27.10
CA VAL A 520 -27.35 -2.51 26.63
C VAL A 520 -27.87 -1.08 26.71
N LEU A 521 -29.07 -0.82 26.19
CA LEU A 521 -29.69 0.50 26.21
C LEU A 521 -29.92 1.07 27.63
N THR A 522 -29.79 0.26 28.69
CA THR A 522 -29.81 0.78 30.07
C THR A 522 -28.60 1.66 30.41
N ILE A 523 -27.56 1.69 29.55
CA ILE A 523 -26.44 2.65 29.59
C ILE A 523 -26.94 4.08 29.47
N LEU A 524 -27.95 4.34 28.62
CA LEU A 524 -28.56 5.67 28.48
C LEU A 524 -29.47 5.92 29.69
N HIS A 525 -28.94 6.61 30.71
CA HIS A 525 -29.67 6.88 31.94
C HIS A 525 -29.17 8.11 32.69
N HIS A 526 -30.11 8.83 33.30
CA HIS A 526 -29.75 9.78 34.34
C HIS A 526 -29.36 9.04 35.64
N PRO A 527 -28.20 9.33 36.29
CA PRO A 527 -27.76 8.61 37.48
C PRO A 527 -28.73 8.65 38.67
N ALA A 528 -29.67 9.60 38.75
CA ALA A 528 -30.61 9.75 39.87
C ALA A 528 -31.96 9.02 39.69
N PHE A 529 -32.32 8.64 38.47
CA PHE A 529 -33.65 8.13 38.11
C PHE A 529 -33.86 6.62 38.34
N PRO A 530 -32.91 5.72 38.03
CA PRO A 530 -33.08 4.29 38.26
C PRO A 530 -33.39 3.96 39.73
N LYS A 531 -34.55 3.34 39.98
CA LYS A 531 -34.94 2.87 41.33
C LYS A 531 -34.04 1.72 41.79
N LYS A 532 -33.83 0.74 40.90
CA LYS A 532 -32.89 -0.38 41.06
C LYS A 532 -31.90 -0.28 39.90
N LYS A 533 -30.67 0.14 40.18
CA LYS A 533 -29.62 0.25 39.16
C LYS A 533 -29.31 -1.12 38.57
N THR A 534 -29.18 -1.19 37.24
CA THR A 534 -28.62 -2.37 36.56
C THR A 534 -27.14 -2.52 36.88
N GLN A 535 -26.54 -3.64 36.48
CA GLN A 535 -25.13 -3.88 36.76
C GLN A 535 -24.23 -2.82 36.09
N ILE A 536 -24.48 -2.55 34.80
CA ILE A 536 -23.73 -1.54 34.03
C ILE A 536 -23.90 -0.12 34.60
N GLN A 537 -25.11 0.26 35.01
CA GLN A 537 -25.35 1.56 35.65
C GLN A 537 -24.62 1.74 37.00
N LYS A 538 -24.31 0.63 37.69
CA LYS A 538 -23.45 0.68 38.88
C LYS A 538 -22.02 0.86 38.47
N TYR A 539 -21.52 0.06 37.52
CA TYR A 539 -20.13 0.16 37.04
C TYR A 539 -19.78 1.55 36.51
N MET A 540 -20.65 2.16 35.70
CA MET A 540 -20.46 3.54 35.21
C MET A 540 -20.40 4.57 36.35
N PHE A 541 -21.21 4.41 37.39
CA PHE A 541 -21.17 5.32 38.55
C PHE A 541 -19.95 5.06 39.44
N ASP A 542 -19.59 3.81 39.64
CA ASP A 542 -18.51 3.38 40.53
C ASP A 542 -17.13 3.76 39.98
N VAL A 543 -16.96 3.79 38.65
CA VAL A 543 -15.71 4.23 38.03
C VAL A 543 -15.48 5.73 38.23
N VAL A 544 -16.51 6.57 38.02
CA VAL A 544 -16.45 8.01 38.31
C VAL A 544 -16.20 8.27 39.79
N GLN A 545 -16.87 7.51 40.65
CA GLN A 545 -16.68 7.62 42.10
C GLN A 545 -15.26 7.25 42.52
N THR A 546 -14.70 6.19 41.94
CA THR A 546 -13.34 5.72 42.24
C THR A 546 -12.30 6.72 41.77
N TRP A 547 -12.48 7.27 40.58
CA TRP A 547 -11.64 8.33 40.04
C TRP A 547 -11.67 9.58 40.94
N TRP A 548 -12.86 10.08 41.29
CA TRP A 548 -12.99 11.27 42.14
C TRP A 548 -12.41 11.07 43.54
N LYS A 549 -12.64 9.91 44.15
CA LYS A 549 -12.14 9.61 45.51
C LYS A 549 -10.66 9.24 45.55
N GLY A 550 -10.08 8.86 44.41
CA GLY A 550 -8.66 8.53 44.29
C GLY A 550 -7.73 9.74 44.25
N MET A 551 -8.28 10.95 44.03
CA MET A 551 -7.54 12.21 44.02
C MET A 551 -7.28 12.75 45.43
N GLU A 552 -6.19 13.50 45.58
CA GLU A 552 -5.93 14.24 46.81
C GLU A 552 -6.94 15.38 46.99
N GLU A 553 -7.18 15.80 48.24
CA GLU A 553 -8.15 16.87 48.51
C GLU A 553 -7.78 18.19 47.80
N GLN A 554 -6.49 18.50 47.70
CA GLN A 554 -6.00 19.69 47.01
C GLN A 554 -6.35 19.66 45.52
N GLU A 555 -6.16 18.51 44.86
CA GLU A 555 -6.54 18.32 43.45
C GLU A 555 -8.05 18.45 43.26
N ARG A 556 -8.86 17.87 44.16
CA ARG A 556 -10.33 17.99 44.11
C ARG A 556 -10.80 19.43 44.25
N VAL A 557 -10.16 20.23 45.09
CA VAL A 557 -10.47 21.67 45.25
C VAL A 557 -10.17 22.43 43.95
N VAL A 558 -9.01 22.19 43.33
CA VAL A 558 -8.66 22.80 42.04
C VAL A 558 -9.67 22.39 40.96
N LEU A 559 -9.97 21.10 40.85
CA LEU A 559 -10.91 20.60 39.86
C LEU A 559 -12.33 21.14 40.06
N ARG A 560 -12.79 21.23 41.31
CA ARG A 560 -14.08 21.86 41.64
C ARG A 560 -14.12 23.31 41.20
N SER A 561 -13.04 24.08 41.42
CA SER A 561 -12.97 25.49 40.99
C SER A 561 -13.07 25.63 39.47
N LYS A 562 -12.46 24.70 38.72
CA LYS A 562 -12.51 24.66 37.26
C LYS A 562 -13.90 24.33 36.70
N LEU A 563 -14.72 23.57 37.43
CA LEU A 563 -16.05 23.09 37.02
C LEU A 563 -17.23 23.95 37.50
N THR A 564 -16.96 25.16 37.98
CA THR A 564 -17.99 26.15 38.35
C THR A 564 -18.62 26.78 37.10
N LYS A 565 -19.83 27.35 37.25
CA LYS A 565 -20.57 28.02 36.16
C LYS A 565 -19.72 29.16 35.56
N GLU A 566 -19.06 29.92 36.42
CA GLU A 566 -18.23 31.07 36.09
C GLU A 566 -16.95 30.65 35.38
N SER A 567 -16.28 29.60 35.85
CA SER A 567 -15.08 29.07 35.22
C SER A 567 -15.39 28.47 33.85
N ILE A 568 -16.47 27.70 33.73
CA ILE A 568 -16.88 27.09 32.46
C ILE A 568 -17.22 28.14 31.43
N LYS A 569 -17.93 29.22 31.81
CA LYS A 569 -18.27 30.34 30.91
C LYS A 569 -17.05 30.99 30.24
N VAL A 570 -15.88 30.95 30.88
CA VAL A 570 -14.62 31.48 30.35
C VAL A 570 -13.66 30.37 29.88
N ARG A 571 -14.16 29.15 29.67
CA ARG A 571 -13.41 27.95 29.29
C ARG A 571 -12.27 27.57 30.25
N GLY A 572 -12.38 27.92 31.54
CA GLY A 572 -11.40 27.59 32.57
C GLY A 572 -11.32 26.09 32.95
N HIS A 573 -12.24 25.28 32.42
CA HIS A 573 -12.23 23.83 32.53
C HIS A 573 -11.34 23.15 31.47
N GLU A 574 -10.75 23.92 30.56
CA GLU A 574 -9.75 23.45 29.60
C GLU A 574 -8.33 23.78 30.09
N ASP A 575 -7.48 22.76 30.10
CA ASP A 575 -6.08 22.84 30.49
C ASP A 575 -5.17 22.57 29.28
N HIS A 576 -4.89 23.63 28.53
CA HIS A 576 -3.99 23.60 27.37
C HIS A 576 -2.49 23.56 27.75
N LYS A 577 -2.17 23.39 29.05
CA LYS A 577 -0.79 23.37 29.57
C LYS A 577 -0.44 22.06 30.28
N LEU A 578 -1.21 21.00 30.05
CA LEU A 578 -1.01 19.69 30.66
C LEU A 578 0.44 19.21 30.46
N THR A 579 1.16 18.94 31.56
CA THR A 579 2.54 18.45 31.52
C THR A 579 2.64 17.01 32.02
N THR A 580 3.75 16.36 31.75
CA THR A 580 3.99 14.98 32.21
C THR A 580 4.18 14.90 33.74
N GLN A 581 4.50 16.02 34.40
CA GLN A 581 4.53 16.11 35.87
C GLN A 581 3.14 15.96 36.48
N ASP A 582 2.09 16.44 35.79
CA ASP A 582 0.70 16.34 36.24
C ASP A 582 0.16 14.89 36.23
N LEU A 583 0.94 13.95 35.67
CA LEU A 583 0.61 12.54 35.52
C LEU A 583 1.28 11.64 36.56
N GLN A 584 2.29 12.13 37.27
CA GLN A 584 3.06 11.32 38.21
C GLN A 584 2.18 10.84 39.37
N GLY A 585 2.20 9.52 39.62
CA GLY A 585 1.43 8.88 40.70
C GLY A 585 -0.04 8.60 40.38
N LYS A 586 -0.56 9.02 39.23
CA LYS A 586 -1.96 8.77 38.84
C LYS A 586 -2.15 7.38 38.25
N LYS A 587 -3.34 6.79 38.51
CA LYS A 587 -3.68 5.44 38.06
C LYS A 587 -3.88 5.41 36.55
N ARG A 588 -3.12 4.55 35.85
CA ARG A 588 -3.21 4.32 34.41
C ARG A 588 -4.09 3.11 34.10
N GLY A 589 -4.66 3.10 32.90
CA GLY A 589 -5.39 1.96 32.34
C GLY A 589 -6.91 2.10 32.39
N PRO A 590 -7.65 1.17 31.75
CA PRO A 590 -9.09 1.29 31.56
C PRO A 590 -9.89 1.12 32.86
N GLY A 591 -11.15 1.52 32.81
CA GLY A 591 -12.10 1.38 33.91
C GLY A 591 -12.22 -0.07 34.38
N HIS A 592 -11.99 -0.30 35.68
CA HIS A 592 -12.03 -1.63 36.27
C HIS A 592 -13.42 -1.93 36.88
N PHE A 593 -13.97 -3.09 36.54
CA PHE A 593 -15.17 -3.65 37.15
C PHE A 593 -15.10 -5.19 37.20
N PRO A 594 -15.93 -5.88 38.00
CA PRO A 594 -15.96 -7.35 38.03
C PRO A 594 -16.22 -7.94 36.64
N GLY A 595 -15.27 -8.71 36.12
CA GLY A 595 -15.32 -9.28 34.77
C GLY A 595 -14.78 -8.37 33.65
N SER A 596 -14.15 -7.23 33.98
CA SER A 596 -13.51 -6.33 33.00
C SER A 596 -12.27 -6.93 32.33
N ARG A 597 -11.59 -7.87 33.00
CA ARG A 597 -10.50 -8.67 32.45
C ARG A 597 -10.85 -10.14 32.56
N LEU A 598 -10.84 -10.84 31.43
CA LEU A 598 -11.09 -12.27 31.36
C LEU A 598 -9.80 -12.99 30.95
N GLU A 599 -9.61 -14.23 31.41
CA GLU A 599 -8.52 -15.07 30.92
C GLU A 599 -8.84 -15.49 29.48
N VAL A 600 -8.10 -14.90 28.54
CA VAL A 600 -8.24 -15.17 27.11
C VAL A 600 -7.01 -15.89 26.59
N ARG A 601 -7.22 -16.79 25.63
CA ARG A 601 -6.16 -17.49 24.93
C ARG A 601 -5.88 -16.78 23.61
N PRO A 602 -4.62 -16.66 23.18
CA PRO A 602 -4.34 -16.15 21.85
C PRO A 602 -5.01 -17.06 20.81
N PRO A 603 -5.54 -16.50 19.71
CA PRO A 603 -6.08 -17.30 18.64
C PRO A 603 -4.99 -18.22 18.07
N PRO A 604 -5.33 -19.45 17.64
CA PRO A 604 -4.35 -20.37 17.08
C PRO A 604 -3.68 -19.75 15.85
N VAL A 605 -2.36 -19.86 15.78
CA VAL A 605 -1.58 -19.43 14.60
C VAL A 605 -2.06 -20.25 13.42
N ARG A 606 -2.82 -19.63 12.51
CA ARG A 606 -3.14 -20.24 11.23
C ARG A 606 -1.83 -20.34 10.46
N LYS A 607 -1.27 -21.55 10.35
CA LYS A 607 -0.30 -21.86 9.28
C LYS A 607 -1.02 -21.54 7.98
N SER A 608 -0.53 -20.53 7.26
CA SER A 608 -0.94 -20.11 5.92
C SER A 608 -2.43 -20.35 5.61
N PHE A 609 -3.23 -19.29 5.73
CA PHE A 609 -4.60 -19.25 5.22
C PHE A 609 -4.68 -19.83 3.79
N PRO A 610 -5.71 -20.64 3.47
CA PRO A 610 -5.81 -21.29 2.17
C PRO A 610 -6.09 -20.28 1.07
N LEU A 611 -5.13 -20.18 0.14
CA LEU A 611 -5.15 -19.56 -1.19
C LEU A 611 -6.58 -19.51 -1.83
N GLU A 612 -7.33 -20.61 -1.76
CA GLU A 612 -8.69 -20.73 -2.31
C GLU A 612 -9.70 -19.65 -1.88
N TRP A 613 -9.60 -19.09 -0.68
CA TRP A 613 -10.53 -18.03 -0.22
C TRP A 613 -10.21 -16.67 -0.85
N ALA A 614 -8.92 -16.33 -1.00
CA ALA A 614 -8.46 -15.08 -1.64
C ALA A 614 -8.74 -15.06 -3.16
N VAL A 615 -8.69 -16.24 -3.80
CA VAL A 615 -9.09 -16.43 -5.20
C VAL A 615 -10.60 -16.23 -5.39
N LYS A 616 -11.41 -16.63 -4.40
CA LYS A 616 -12.86 -16.55 -4.48
C LYS A 616 -13.39 -15.13 -4.28
N GLU A 617 -12.77 -14.35 -3.38
CA GLU A 617 -13.04 -12.90 -3.27
C GLU A 617 -12.50 -12.15 -4.51
N ALA A 618 -11.27 -12.44 -4.99
CA ALA A 618 -10.72 -11.79 -6.19
C ALA A 618 -11.58 -11.99 -7.46
N ALA A 619 -12.19 -13.16 -7.63
CA ALA A 619 -13.12 -13.44 -8.74
C ALA A 619 -14.44 -12.64 -8.61
N SER A 620 -14.95 -12.49 -7.39
CA SER A 620 -16.10 -11.64 -7.05
C SER A 620 -15.82 -10.16 -7.36
N ASP A 621 -14.62 -9.70 -7.02
CA ASP A 621 -14.19 -8.31 -7.12
C ASP A 621 -13.91 -7.91 -8.58
N LEU A 622 -13.38 -8.84 -9.39
CA LEU A 622 -13.24 -8.66 -10.85
C LEU A 622 -14.61 -8.41 -11.49
N THR A 623 -15.63 -9.20 -11.16
CA THR A 623 -17.00 -8.97 -11.64
C THR A 623 -17.57 -7.61 -11.21
N TRP A 624 -17.22 -7.12 -10.03
CA TRP A 624 -17.68 -5.82 -9.52
C TRP A 624 -16.99 -4.64 -10.23
N ILE A 625 -15.65 -4.67 -10.40
CA ILE A 625 -14.90 -3.63 -11.11
C ILE A 625 -15.33 -3.53 -12.58
N PHE A 626 -15.51 -4.67 -13.27
CA PHE A 626 -16.03 -4.69 -14.64
C PHE A 626 -17.49 -4.17 -14.71
N GLY A 627 -18.30 -4.40 -13.67
CA GLY A 627 -19.64 -3.84 -13.54
C GLY A 627 -19.66 -2.33 -13.31
N SER A 628 -18.70 -1.78 -12.56
CA SER A 628 -18.51 -0.34 -12.37
C SER A 628 -17.98 0.34 -13.64
N LEU A 629 -17.02 -0.27 -14.34
CA LEU A 629 -16.52 0.17 -15.65
C LEU A 629 -17.63 0.20 -16.71
N ALA A 630 -18.56 -0.76 -16.69
CA ALA A 630 -19.72 -0.76 -17.58
C ALA A 630 -20.71 0.40 -17.31
N LYS A 631 -20.82 0.86 -16.06
CA LYS A 631 -21.66 2.02 -15.69
C LYS A 631 -21.04 3.35 -16.11
N CYS A 632 -19.71 3.45 -16.16
CA CYS A 632 -18.97 4.63 -16.65
C CYS A 632 -19.18 4.92 -18.15
N VAL A 633 -19.86 4.04 -18.89
CA VAL A 633 -19.98 4.11 -20.37
C VAL A 633 -21.37 4.56 -20.83
N THR A 634 -22.31 4.85 -19.93
CA THR A 634 -23.66 5.33 -20.30
C THR A 634 -23.74 6.86 -20.41
N GLY A 635 -22.93 7.45 -21.29
CA GLY A 635 -23.08 8.83 -21.79
C GLY A 635 -23.58 8.82 -23.24
N PRO A 636 -24.36 9.81 -23.71
CA PRO A 636 -25.05 9.74 -24.99
C PRO A 636 -24.09 9.99 -26.16
N GLY A 637 -23.83 8.96 -26.97
CA GLY A 637 -23.09 9.08 -28.25
C GLY A 637 -22.33 7.81 -28.62
N GLY A 638 -23.02 6.86 -29.28
CA GLY A 638 -22.50 5.53 -29.57
C GLY A 638 -21.56 5.39 -30.78
N LEU A 639 -20.77 4.30 -30.75
CA LEU A 639 -20.17 3.43 -31.80
C LEU A 639 -18.84 2.88 -31.20
N PHE A 640 -18.55 1.59 -31.03
CA PHE A 640 -18.88 0.40 -31.78
C PHE A 640 -18.86 -0.84 -30.86
N VAL A 641 -19.89 -1.67 -30.98
CA VAL A 641 -19.99 -3.04 -30.44
C VAL A 641 -19.28 -3.98 -31.42
N SER A 642 -18.09 -4.48 -31.07
CA SER A 642 -17.47 -5.64 -31.77
C SER A 642 -16.46 -6.45 -30.95
N ALA A 643 -16.32 -6.21 -29.64
CA ALA A 643 -15.34 -6.92 -28.80
C ALA A 643 -15.95 -7.94 -27.81
N VAL A 644 -17.28 -8.15 -27.84
CA VAL A 644 -18.01 -8.87 -26.77
C VAL A 644 -18.18 -10.38 -27.05
N TRP A 645 -17.36 -10.99 -27.92
CA TRP A 645 -17.41 -12.47 -28.12
C TRP A 645 -16.03 -13.14 -28.26
N GLY A 646 -14.96 -12.50 -27.77
CA GLY A 646 -13.59 -13.02 -27.87
C GLY A 646 -12.88 -13.34 -26.54
N ILE A 647 -13.45 -13.03 -25.38
CA ILE A 647 -12.75 -13.08 -24.08
C ILE A 647 -13.11 -14.34 -23.31
N GLY A 648 -12.92 -15.48 -23.96
CA GLY A 648 -12.93 -16.79 -23.35
C GLY A 648 -11.68 -17.53 -23.78
N ARG A 649 -10.70 -17.61 -22.86
CA ARG A 649 -9.39 -18.31 -22.90
C ARG A 649 -8.17 -17.49 -23.34
N ALA A 650 -7.24 -17.35 -22.41
CA ALA A 650 -5.82 -17.56 -22.65
C ALA A 650 -5.16 -18.07 -21.35
N VAL A 651 -5.33 -19.36 -21.05
CA VAL A 651 -4.30 -20.08 -20.31
C VAL A 651 -3.18 -20.26 -21.34
N VAL A 652 -2.06 -19.55 -21.17
CA VAL A 652 -0.87 -19.85 -21.96
C VAL A 652 -0.38 -21.20 -21.45
N ASP A 653 -0.48 -22.23 -22.29
CA ASP A 653 0.13 -23.52 -22.01
C ASP A 653 1.65 -23.28 -21.80
N THR A 654 2.20 -23.86 -20.73
CA THR A 654 3.55 -23.61 -20.22
C THR A 654 4.67 -24.04 -21.20
N TRP A 655 4.31 -24.73 -22.28
CA TRP A 655 5.15 -25.04 -23.42
C TRP A 655 4.32 -25.14 -24.71
N PHE A 656 4.98 -24.94 -25.85
CA PHE A 656 4.43 -25.19 -27.18
C PHE A 656 5.40 -26.05 -27.99
N ILE A 657 4.89 -27.18 -28.52
CA ILE A 657 5.62 -28.04 -29.46
C ILE A 657 4.84 -28.01 -30.78
N PRO A 658 5.47 -27.67 -31.92
CA PRO A 658 4.79 -27.71 -33.22
C PRO A 658 4.12 -29.08 -33.44
N PRO A 659 2.82 -29.14 -33.81
CA PRO A 659 2.11 -30.42 -33.92
C PRO A 659 2.77 -31.41 -34.88
N GLN A 660 3.43 -30.93 -35.94
CA GLN A 660 4.21 -31.73 -36.89
C GLN A 660 5.46 -32.39 -36.28
N TRP A 661 5.86 -32.01 -35.06
CA TRP A 661 6.95 -32.64 -34.33
C TRP A 661 6.48 -33.80 -33.46
N LEU A 662 5.17 -33.94 -33.22
CA LEU A 662 4.63 -34.97 -32.35
C LEU A 662 4.31 -36.27 -33.14
N PRO A 663 4.81 -37.43 -32.72
CA PRO A 663 4.43 -38.73 -33.28
C PRO A 663 2.93 -39.00 -33.15
N LYS A 664 2.32 -39.57 -34.19
CA LYS A 664 0.88 -39.92 -34.18
C LYS A 664 0.60 -40.96 -33.08
N GLY A 665 -0.34 -40.67 -32.18
CA GLY A 665 -0.80 -41.58 -31.14
C GLY A 665 -0.02 -41.53 -29.81
N GLN A 666 0.89 -40.57 -29.63
CA GLN A 666 1.62 -40.39 -28.38
C GLN A 666 0.77 -39.62 -27.34
N THR A 667 0.87 -40.00 -26.07
CA THR A 667 0.24 -39.29 -24.96
C THR A 667 0.87 -37.92 -24.76
N PRO A 668 0.09 -36.84 -24.49
CA PRO A 668 0.64 -35.53 -24.19
C PRO A 668 1.59 -35.58 -22.99
N PRO A 669 2.73 -34.84 -23.02
CA PRO A 669 3.63 -34.75 -21.87
C PRO A 669 2.92 -34.12 -20.68
N ALA A 670 3.16 -34.64 -19.47
CA ALA A 670 2.52 -34.18 -18.24
C ALA A 670 3.34 -33.07 -17.54
N THR A 671 4.64 -33.01 -17.82
CA THR A 671 5.56 -32.02 -17.24
C THR A 671 6.38 -31.32 -18.32
N ILE A 672 6.89 -30.13 -18.03
CA ILE A 672 7.75 -29.38 -18.95
C ILE A 672 9.05 -30.15 -19.27
N LEU A 673 9.55 -30.93 -18.31
CA LEU A 673 10.74 -31.77 -18.49
C LEU A 673 10.47 -32.90 -19.50
N GLU A 674 9.32 -33.56 -19.42
CA GLU A 674 8.88 -34.54 -20.42
C GLU A 674 8.65 -33.89 -21.79
N ALA A 675 8.10 -32.68 -21.81
CA ALA A 675 7.85 -31.93 -23.04
C ALA A 675 9.15 -31.57 -23.77
N VAL A 676 10.16 -31.05 -23.06
CA VAL A 676 11.46 -30.73 -23.67
C VAL A 676 12.23 -32.00 -24.04
N GLU A 677 12.13 -33.07 -23.26
CA GLU A 677 12.75 -34.37 -23.60
C GLU A 677 12.15 -34.94 -24.88
N LEU A 678 10.83 -34.84 -25.03
CA LEU A 678 10.13 -35.22 -26.25
C LEU A 678 10.62 -34.37 -27.42
N ALA A 679 10.53 -33.04 -27.34
CA ALA A 679 10.96 -32.16 -28.43
C ALA A 679 12.44 -32.36 -28.81
N SER A 680 13.33 -32.46 -27.81
CA SER A 680 14.76 -32.73 -28.00
C SER A 680 15.03 -34.10 -28.61
N SER A 681 14.24 -35.13 -28.28
CA SER A 681 14.38 -36.46 -28.87
C SER A 681 13.99 -36.46 -30.35
N VAL A 682 12.95 -35.72 -30.73
CA VAL A 682 12.48 -35.68 -32.12
C VAL A 682 13.43 -34.86 -32.99
N ILE A 683 13.98 -33.75 -32.49
CA ILE A 683 14.92 -32.93 -33.27
C ILE A 683 16.21 -33.70 -33.61
N ARG A 684 16.65 -34.65 -32.77
CA ARG A 684 17.85 -35.45 -33.04
C ARG A 684 17.80 -36.22 -34.35
N SER A 685 16.61 -36.62 -34.79
CA SER A 685 16.39 -37.30 -36.08
C SER A 685 15.97 -36.34 -37.21
N HIS A 686 15.85 -35.05 -36.93
CA HIS A 686 15.33 -34.02 -37.84
C HIS A 686 16.23 -32.78 -37.86
N PRO A 687 17.41 -32.87 -38.49
CA PRO A 687 18.39 -31.80 -38.50
C PRO A 687 17.84 -30.47 -39.05
N GLU A 688 16.85 -30.48 -39.94
CA GLU A 688 16.20 -29.28 -40.48
C GLU A 688 15.51 -28.40 -39.42
N ARG A 689 15.34 -28.92 -38.19
CA ARG A 689 14.77 -28.21 -37.03
C ARG A 689 15.82 -27.49 -36.18
N ASN A 690 17.04 -27.36 -36.69
CA ASN A 690 18.09 -26.54 -36.10
C ASN A 690 18.13 -25.15 -36.77
N ILE A 691 18.74 -24.17 -36.10
CA ILE A 691 19.11 -22.91 -36.75
C ILE A 691 19.96 -23.26 -37.99
N PRO A 692 19.65 -22.74 -39.19
CA PRO A 692 20.43 -22.99 -40.39
C PRO A 692 21.93 -22.76 -40.18
N LEU A 693 22.78 -23.58 -40.82
CA LEU A 693 24.24 -23.57 -40.66
C LEU A 693 24.74 -23.95 -39.25
N SER A 694 23.88 -24.49 -38.39
CA SER A 694 24.24 -24.87 -37.02
C SER A 694 23.73 -26.25 -36.58
N ARG A 695 24.26 -26.71 -35.45
CA ARG A 695 23.74 -27.86 -34.69
C ARG A 695 22.90 -27.43 -33.48
N ILE A 696 22.44 -26.18 -33.47
CA ILE A 696 21.67 -25.57 -32.39
C ILE A 696 20.19 -25.81 -32.68
N PRO A 697 19.48 -26.59 -31.85
CA PRO A 697 18.08 -26.90 -32.09
C PRO A 697 17.19 -25.65 -31.91
N LEU A 698 16.09 -25.55 -32.65
CA LEU A 698 15.09 -24.49 -32.50
C LEU A 698 14.17 -24.77 -31.29
N LEU A 699 14.79 -24.86 -30.11
CA LEU A 699 14.14 -24.97 -28.81
C LEU A 699 14.39 -23.65 -28.08
N VAL A 700 13.33 -22.93 -27.73
CA VAL A 700 13.42 -21.68 -26.98
C VAL A 700 13.15 -21.94 -25.51
N HIS A 701 14.03 -21.46 -24.65
CA HIS A 701 13.95 -21.57 -23.20
C HIS A 701 13.91 -20.17 -22.59
N GLN A 702 12.86 -19.87 -21.86
CA GLN A 702 12.78 -18.70 -21.00
C GLN A 702 12.46 -19.16 -19.57
N LYS A 703 12.97 -18.45 -18.56
CA LYS A 703 12.72 -18.76 -17.15
C LYS A 703 11.86 -17.67 -16.53
N TRP A 704 10.83 -18.08 -15.80
CA TRP A 704 10.15 -17.22 -14.84
C TRP A 704 9.86 -17.99 -13.54
N ASN A 705 9.43 -17.33 -12.48
CA ASN A 705 9.18 -18.03 -11.21
C ASN A 705 7.97 -18.97 -11.32
N THR A 706 7.02 -18.63 -12.18
CA THR A 706 5.87 -19.46 -12.53
C THR A 706 5.61 -19.39 -14.02
N ALA A 707 5.14 -20.49 -14.61
CA ALA A 707 4.75 -20.53 -16.01
C ALA A 707 3.36 -19.88 -16.25
N ARG A 708 2.72 -19.36 -15.19
CA ARG A 708 1.56 -18.46 -15.28
C ARG A 708 2.07 -17.03 -15.39
N LEU A 709 1.93 -16.44 -16.57
CA LEU A 709 2.42 -15.09 -16.86
C LEU A 709 1.55 -13.95 -16.27
N ASN A 710 0.50 -14.30 -15.55
CA ASN A 710 -0.40 -13.37 -14.90
C ASN A 710 0.36 -12.60 -13.80
N GLY A 711 0.48 -11.28 -13.95
CA GLY A 711 1.25 -10.42 -13.03
C GLY A 711 2.71 -10.15 -13.45
N THR A 712 3.15 -10.69 -14.58
CA THR A 712 4.38 -10.25 -15.26
C THR A 712 4.11 -8.88 -15.93
N LYS A 713 5.05 -7.92 -15.88
CA LYS A 713 4.88 -6.58 -16.51
C LYS A 713 4.41 -6.74 -17.97
N GLU A 714 3.44 -5.95 -18.42
CA GLU A 714 2.86 -6.06 -19.78
C GLU A 714 3.92 -6.02 -20.89
N ASP A 715 4.97 -5.19 -20.75
CA ASP A 715 6.10 -5.18 -21.68
C ASP A 715 6.82 -6.55 -21.75
N ILE A 716 7.05 -7.19 -20.60
CA ILE A 716 7.68 -8.52 -20.51
C ILE A 716 6.75 -9.60 -21.06
N VAL A 717 5.45 -9.54 -20.76
CA VAL A 717 4.45 -10.43 -21.35
C VAL A 717 4.45 -10.26 -22.88
N SER A 718 4.52 -9.04 -23.38
CA SER A 718 4.58 -8.77 -24.82
C SER A 718 5.82 -9.37 -25.49
N TYR A 719 6.96 -9.42 -24.79
CA TYR A 719 8.17 -10.08 -25.29
C TYR A 719 8.02 -11.61 -25.28
N ILE A 720 7.46 -12.19 -24.22
CA ILE A 720 7.15 -13.61 -24.15
C ILE A 720 6.15 -14.02 -25.24
N GLU A 721 5.08 -13.25 -25.40
CA GLU A 721 4.08 -13.42 -26.46
C GLU A 721 4.70 -13.28 -27.85
N GLN A 722 5.69 -12.40 -28.03
CA GLN A 722 6.42 -12.28 -29.28
C GLN A 722 7.18 -13.58 -29.59
N TRP A 723 7.95 -14.12 -28.64
CA TRP A 723 8.64 -15.40 -28.79
C TRP A 723 7.66 -16.56 -29.04
N LEU A 724 6.55 -16.61 -28.31
CA LEU A 724 5.51 -17.64 -28.47
C LEU A 724 4.79 -17.52 -29.82
N SER A 725 4.44 -16.30 -30.25
CA SER A 725 3.77 -16.05 -31.54
C SER A 725 4.63 -16.51 -32.72
N HIS A 726 5.94 -16.23 -32.67
CA HIS A 726 6.89 -16.74 -33.66
C HIS A 726 6.99 -18.27 -33.65
N SER A 727 6.70 -18.92 -32.54
CA SER A 727 6.66 -20.39 -32.42
C SER A 727 5.36 -20.98 -32.98
N MET A 728 4.21 -20.38 -32.64
CA MET A 728 2.88 -20.87 -32.99
C MET A 728 2.48 -20.61 -34.45
N ALA A 729 2.84 -19.44 -34.98
CA ALA A 729 2.45 -19.00 -36.32
C ALA A 729 3.65 -18.41 -37.08
N PRO A 730 4.68 -19.23 -37.38
CA PRO A 730 5.82 -18.76 -38.16
C PRO A 730 5.34 -18.32 -39.55
N ALA A 731 5.83 -17.17 -40.03
CA ALA A 731 5.64 -16.78 -41.42
C ALA A 731 6.15 -17.90 -42.34
N PRO A 732 5.59 -18.11 -43.55
CA PRO A 732 5.94 -19.24 -44.42
C PRO A 732 7.43 -19.39 -44.75
N ALA A 733 8.22 -18.32 -44.58
CA ALA A 733 9.66 -18.29 -44.80
C ALA A 733 10.51 -18.76 -43.60
N TYR A 734 9.92 -19.03 -42.43
CA TYR A 734 10.62 -19.37 -41.20
C TYR A 734 10.40 -20.82 -40.76
N SER A 735 11.45 -21.42 -40.20
CA SER A 735 11.38 -22.77 -39.64
C SER A 735 10.56 -22.77 -38.34
N PRO A 736 9.69 -23.76 -38.10
CA PRO A 736 8.99 -23.92 -36.82
C PRO A 736 9.98 -24.04 -35.66
N MET A 737 9.61 -23.51 -34.48
CA MET A 737 10.37 -23.66 -33.25
C MET A 737 9.45 -24.07 -32.09
N ALA A 738 9.99 -24.78 -31.10
CA ALA A 738 9.28 -25.09 -29.86
C ALA A 738 9.66 -24.09 -28.77
N TYR A 739 8.71 -23.80 -27.88
CA TYR A 739 8.84 -22.80 -26.83
C TYR A 739 8.59 -23.42 -25.45
N PHE A 740 9.43 -23.10 -24.47
CA PHE A 740 9.35 -23.61 -23.11
C PHE A 740 9.55 -22.48 -22.10
N LEU A 741 8.53 -22.24 -21.28
CA LEU A 741 8.59 -21.32 -20.15
C LEU A 741 8.77 -22.10 -18.86
N TRP A 742 9.98 -22.09 -18.32
CA TRP A 742 10.38 -22.85 -17.14
C TRP A 742 10.03 -22.11 -15.86
N ASP A 743 9.33 -22.80 -14.95
CA ASP A 743 9.10 -22.36 -13.56
C ASP A 743 10.09 -23.00 -12.59
N ASP A 744 10.06 -22.55 -11.32
CA ASP A 744 11.02 -23.02 -10.31
C ASP A 744 10.91 -24.54 -10.04
N GLU A 745 9.72 -25.12 -10.20
CA GLU A 745 9.52 -26.58 -10.11
C GLU A 745 10.19 -27.30 -11.28
N GLY A 746 10.01 -26.83 -12.51
CA GLY A 746 10.65 -27.36 -13.71
C GLY A 746 12.17 -27.25 -13.68
N VAL A 747 12.71 -26.12 -13.21
CA VAL A 747 14.16 -25.91 -13.01
C VAL A 747 14.69 -26.91 -11.98
N SER A 748 14.02 -27.04 -10.84
CA SER A 748 14.41 -27.97 -9.79
C SER A 748 14.39 -29.42 -10.28
N ALA A 749 13.36 -29.82 -11.03
CA ALA A 749 13.26 -31.15 -11.62
C ALA A 749 14.40 -31.43 -12.61
N LEU A 750 14.75 -30.46 -13.45
CA LEU A 750 15.84 -30.53 -14.41
C LEU A 750 17.20 -30.72 -13.71
N VAL A 751 17.51 -29.90 -12.71
CA VAL A 751 18.77 -29.99 -11.94
C VAL A 751 18.83 -31.33 -11.19
N ASN A 752 17.76 -31.74 -10.51
CA ASN A 752 17.71 -33.00 -9.78
C ASN A 752 17.83 -34.23 -10.70
N LYS A 753 17.43 -34.15 -11.96
CA LYS A 753 17.56 -35.26 -12.92
C LYS A 753 18.94 -35.34 -13.53
N TYR A 754 19.50 -34.20 -13.94
CA TYR A 754 20.68 -34.14 -14.82
C TYR A 754 21.97 -33.68 -14.15
N GLU A 755 21.91 -32.97 -13.03
CA GLU A 755 23.06 -32.42 -12.28
C GLU A 755 22.99 -32.85 -10.80
N LYS A 756 22.67 -34.13 -10.55
CA LYS A 756 22.40 -34.70 -9.21
C LYS A 756 23.44 -34.34 -8.15
N ASP A 757 24.72 -34.48 -8.50
CA ASP A 757 25.82 -34.25 -7.57
C ASP A 757 25.97 -32.76 -7.22
N PHE A 758 25.48 -31.89 -8.11
CA PHE A 758 25.48 -30.44 -7.93
C PHE A 758 24.16 -29.91 -7.37
N ALA A 759 23.06 -30.67 -7.40
CA ALA A 759 21.72 -30.21 -7.01
C ALA A 759 21.64 -29.68 -5.57
N LYS A 760 22.40 -30.28 -4.66
CA LYS A 760 22.50 -29.79 -3.27
C LYS A 760 23.19 -28.43 -3.21
N ASP A 761 24.30 -28.27 -3.94
CA ASP A 761 25.04 -27.01 -3.99
C ASP A 761 24.19 -25.93 -4.68
N PHE A 762 23.52 -26.27 -5.78
CA PHE A 762 22.56 -25.41 -6.48
C PHE A 762 21.51 -24.80 -5.53
N ALA A 763 20.92 -25.62 -4.67
CA ALA A 763 19.86 -25.17 -3.75
C ALA A 763 20.37 -24.44 -2.49
N GLN A 764 21.61 -24.72 -2.04
CA GLN A 764 22.10 -24.28 -0.72
C GLN A 764 23.22 -23.24 -0.77
N VAL A 765 23.98 -23.17 -1.86
CA VAL A 765 25.19 -22.34 -1.99
C VAL A 765 24.95 -21.09 -2.83
N PHE A 766 23.96 -21.13 -3.74
CA PHE A 766 23.71 -20.09 -4.72
C PHE A 766 22.38 -19.38 -4.44
N SER A 767 22.40 -18.05 -4.52
CA SER A 767 21.21 -17.20 -4.42
C SER A 767 20.24 -17.43 -5.59
N LEU A 768 19.01 -16.93 -5.48
CA LEU A 768 18.01 -17.08 -6.54
C LEU A 768 18.47 -16.47 -7.89
N VAL A 769 19.21 -15.36 -7.86
CA VAL A 769 19.78 -14.74 -9.08
C VAL A 769 20.84 -15.65 -9.70
N GLU A 770 21.77 -16.16 -8.89
CA GLU A 770 22.79 -17.11 -9.34
C GLU A 770 22.16 -18.41 -9.86
N GLN A 771 21.06 -18.88 -9.27
CA GLN A 771 20.35 -20.08 -9.74
C GLN A 771 19.76 -19.90 -11.15
N VAL A 772 19.31 -18.70 -11.53
CA VAL A 772 18.85 -18.41 -12.90
C VAL A 772 20.04 -18.33 -13.87
N ASP A 773 21.15 -17.72 -13.45
CA ASP A 773 22.42 -17.73 -14.19
C ASP A 773 22.96 -19.13 -14.45
N ILE A 774 22.74 -20.05 -13.52
CA ILE A 774 23.15 -21.44 -13.66
C ILE A 774 22.15 -22.20 -14.54
N PHE A 775 20.85 -21.99 -14.34
CA PHE A 775 19.79 -22.67 -15.09
C PHE A 775 19.95 -22.51 -16.60
N ARG A 776 20.20 -21.27 -17.09
CA ARG A 776 20.38 -20.99 -18.52
C ARG A 776 21.51 -21.79 -19.16
N ILE A 777 22.56 -22.08 -18.39
CA ILE A 777 23.68 -22.93 -18.84
C ILE A 777 23.27 -24.40 -18.82
N ILE A 778 22.64 -24.89 -17.74
CA ILE A 778 22.24 -26.30 -17.61
C ILE A 778 21.22 -26.70 -18.68
N VAL A 779 20.18 -25.87 -18.91
CA VAL A 779 19.14 -26.21 -19.90
C VAL A 779 19.72 -26.30 -21.32
N CYS A 780 20.57 -25.35 -21.70
CA CYS A 780 21.28 -25.37 -22.99
C CYS A 780 22.32 -26.50 -23.07
N LYS A 781 22.98 -26.84 -21.98
CA LYS A 781 23.93 -27.97 -21.90
C LYS A 781 23.23 -29.29 -22.18
N TRP A 782 22.04 -29.53 -21.65
CA TRP A 782 21.38 -30.83 -21.78
C TRP A 782 20.49 -30.94 -23.01
N PHE A 783 19.74 -29.89 -23.34
CA PHE A 783 18.76 -29.92 -24.41
C PHE A 783 19.19 -29.14 -25.66
N GLY A 784 20.27 -28.36 -25.57
CA GLY A 784 20.62 -27.37 -26.57
C GLY A 784 19.60 -26.23 -26.58
N GLY A 785 19.58 -25.47 -27.65
CA GLY A 785 18.53 -24.49 -27.88
C GLY A 785 19.02 -23.06 -27.72
N ILE A 786 18.05 -22.19 -27.54
CA ILE A 786 18.18 -20.75 -27.42
C ILE A 786 17.63 -20.38 -26.05
N TYR A 787 18.43 -19.70 -25.25
CA TYR A 787 17.96 -19.08 -24.02
C TYR A 787 17.94 -17.56 -24.19
N GLY A 788 16.88 -16.93 -23.71
CA GLY A 788 16.78 -15.48 -23.58
C GLY A 788 15.95 -15.13 -22.34
N ASP A 789 16.43 -14.16 -21.56
CA ASP A 789 15.65 -13.64 -20.44
C ASP A 789 14.29 -13.10 -20.92
N ILE A 790 13.30 -13.10 -20.04
CA ILE A 790 11.93 -12.76 -20.43
C ILE A 790 11.75 -11.30 -20.84
N ASP A 791 12.66 -10.41 -20.41
CA ASP A 791 12.72 -9.00 -20.82
C ASP A 791 13.59 -8.78 -22.08
N THR A 792 13.73 -9.82 -22.92
CA THR A 792 14.39 -9.73 -24.23
C THR A 792 13.39 -9.63 -25.37
N LYS A 793 13.53 -8.55 -26.16
CA LYS A 793 12.74 -8.34 -27.36
C LYS A 793 13.34 -9.08 -28.56
N LEU A 794 12.57 -9.97 -29.17
CA LEU A 794 12.98 -10.67 -30.38
C LEU A 794 12.90 -9.75 -31.60
N LEU A 795 14.05 -9.34 -32.13
CA LEU A 795 14.13 -8.47 -33.31
C LEU A 795 14.12 -9.27 -34.62
N ARG A 796 14.63 -10.50 -34.59
CA ARG A 796 14.65 -11.42 -35.74
C ARG A 796 14.35 -12.84 -35.33
N HIS A 797 13.64 -13.57 -36.20
CA HIS A 797 13.36 -14.98 -35.99
C HIS A 797 14.66 -15.82 -35.88
N PRO A 798 14.81 -16.73 -34.90
CA PRO A 798 16.04 -17.48 -34.67
C PRO A 798 16.55 -18.29 -35.87
N SER A 799 15.66 -18.76 -36.75
CA SER A 799 16.03 -19.43 -38.00
C SER A 799 16.79 -18.53 -38.99
N THR A 800 16.93 -17.24 -38.71
CA THR A 800 17.65 -16.26 -39.54
C THR A 800 18.87 -15.65 -38.84
N TRP A 801 19.18 -16.12 -37.63
CA TRP A 801 20.25 -15.54 -36.81
C TRP A 801 21.64 -15.72 -37.40
N ILE A 802 21.86 -16.79 -38.17
CA ILE A 802 23.14 -17.06 -38.85
C ILE A 802 22.97 -16.83 -40.34
N GLN A 803 23.76 -15.91 -40.87
CA GLN A 803 23.92 -15.66 -42.29
C GLN A 803 25.22 -16.27 -42.81
N PRO A 804 25.31 -16.56 -44.12
CA PRO A 804 26.56 -16.98 -44.76
C PRO A 804 27.78 -16.09 -44.46
N SER A 805 27.58 -14.79 -44.33
CA SER A 805 28.65 -13.83 -44.00
C SER A 805 29.16 -13.97 -42.57
N ASP A 806 28.33 -14.45 -41.64
CA ASP A 806 28.69 -14.59 -40.21
C ASP A 806 29.72 -15.70 -39.98
N ILE A 807 29.76 -16.70 -40.86
CA ILE A 807 30.71 -17.82 -40.78
C ILE A 807 31.94 -17.63 -41.68
N ALA A 808 32.02 -16.50 -42.38
CA ALA A 808 33.12 -16.19 -43.29
C ALA A 808 34.45 -16.04 -42.54
N GLU A 809 35.55 -16.21 -43.28
CA GLU A 809 36.88 -16.05 -42.73
C GLU A 809 37.13 -14.62 -42.20
N TRP A 810 37.83 -14.54 -41.08
CA TRP A 810 38.31 -13.30 -40.48
C TRP A 810 39.69 -13.52 -39.87
N THR A 811 40.46 -12.45 -39.71
CA THR A 811 41.87 -12.53 -39.32
C THR A 811 42.10 -11.66 -38.09
N ASP A 812 42.79 -12.20 -37.10
CA ASP A 812 43.33 -11.45 -35.97
C ASP A 812 44.41 -10.50 -36.50
N ASP A 813 44.18 -9.20 -36.30
CA ASP A 813 45.01 -8.10 -36.76
C ASP A 813 46.42 -8.08 -36.15
N LEU A 814 46.57 -8.57 -34.92
CA LEU A 814 47.87 -8.63 -34.23
C LEU A 814 48.63 -9.92 -34.50
N THR A 815 47.95 -11.06 -34.52
CA THR A 815 48.62 -12.37 -34.67
C THR A 815 48.67 -12.87 -36.10
N GLY A 816 47.89 -12.28 -37.02
CA GLY A 816 47.75 -12.71 -38.41
C GLY A 816 47.02 -14.05 -38.59
N LYS A 817 46.53 -14.64 -37.49
CA LYS A 817 45.85 -15.94 -37.51
C LYS A 817 44.41 -15.78 -38.01
N SER A 818 44.02 -16.62 -38.96
CA SER A 818 42.68 -16.59 -39.54
C SER A 818 41.77 -17.65 -38.91
N TYR A 819 40.51 -17.28 -38.71
CA TYR A 819 39.44 -18.09 -38.13
C TYR A 819 38.21 -18.04 -39.05
N GLY A 820 37.20 -18.87 -38.79
CA GLY A 820 36.02 -19.00 -39.65
C GLY A 820 36.26 -19.91 -40.87
N LEU A 821 35.44 -19.75 -41.90
CA LEU A 821 35.44 -20.62 -43.07
C LEU A 821 35.91 -19.88 -44.32
N ASN A 822 37.05 -20.30 -44.85
CA ASN A 822 37.53 -19.80 -46.13
C ASN A 822 36.58 -20.15 -47.28
N GLN A 823 36.71 -19.42 -48.39
CA GLN A 823 35.81 -19.55 -49.55
C GLN A 823 35.73 -20.98 -50.10
N VAL A 824 36.83 -21.75 -50.03
CA VAL A 824 36.89 -23.15 -50.49
C VAL A 824 36.05 -24.06 -49.60
N ARG A 825 36.16 -23.92 -48.28
CA ARG A 825 35.33 -24.64 -47.30
C ARG A 825 33.89 -24.20 -47.46
N PHE A 826 33.61 -22.91 -47.50
CA PHE A 826 32.28 -22.33 -47.68
C PHE A 826 31.56 -22.87 -48.93
N ASN A 827 32.22 -22.87 -50.09
CA ASN A 827 31.69 -23.43 -51.35
C ASN A 827 31.46 -24.96 -51.27
N ARG A 828 32.22 -25.67 -50.41
CA ARG A 828 32.00 -27.10 -50.14
C ARG A 828 30.76 -27.31 -49.26
N LEU A 829 30.50 -26.45 -48.28
CA LEU A 829 29.30 -26.50 -47.43
C LEU A 829 28.03 -26.38 -48.27
N GLN A 830 28.01 -25.49 -49.26
CA GLN A 830 26.85 -25.30 -50.14
C GLN A 830 26.54 -26.51 -51.04
N ARG A 831 27.51 -27.42 -51.25
CA ARG A 831 27.37 -28.60 -52.14
C ARG A 831 27.03 -29.89 -51.41
N VAL A 832 27.28 -29.98 -50.09
CA VAL A 832 27.08 -31.19 -49.29
C VAL A 832 25.93 -30.94 -48.30
N SER A 833 24.75 -31.47 -48.63
CA SER A 833 23.47 -31.14 -47.97
C SER A 833 23.36 -31.55 -46.49
N GLU A 834 24.20 -32.43 -45.95
CA GLU A 834 23.94 -33.03 -44.63
C GLU A 834 25.00 -32.78 -43.54
N GLU A 835 26.27 -32.50 -43.84
CA GLU A 835 27.30 -32.61 -42.79
C GLU A 835 27.85 -31.29 -42.23
N ALA A 836 27.63 -30.16 -42.90
CA ALA A 836 28.48 -29.00 -42.65
C ALA A 836 27.73 -27.87 -41.93
N ARG A 837 27.45 -28.13 -40.65
CA ARG A 837 26.83 -27.22 -39.67
C ARG A 837 27.90 -26.74 -38.68
N PRO A 838 28.71 -25.74 -39.05
CA PRO A 838 29.91 -25.35 -38.31
C PRO A 838 29.61 -24.74 -36.94
N VAL A 839 28.46 -24.10 -36.77
CA VAL A 839 28.13 -23.39 -35.53
C VAL A 839 27.50 -24.35 -34.51
N ARG A 840 28.05 -24.38 -33.30
CA ARG A 840 27.55 -25.18 -32.17
C ARG A 840 27.32 -24.36 -30.90
N ALA A 841 27.78 -23.11 -30.85
CA ALA A 841 27.37 -22.14 -29.82
C ALA A 841 27.33 -20.72 -30.40
N ILE A 842 26.47 -19.87 -29.83
CA ILE A 842 26.33 -18.44 -30.15
C ILE A 842 26.35 -17.67 -28.84
N TRP A 843 27.21 -16.64 -28.78
CA TRP A 843 27.23 -15.64 -27.73
C TRP A 843 27.16 -14.24 -28.33
N GLY A 844 26.54 -13.30 -27.63
CA GLY A 844 26.59 -11.88 -27.97
C GLY A 844 27.59 -11.14 -27.09
N ILE A 845 28.14 -10.05 -27.59
CA ILE A 845 28.91 -9.10 -26.78
C ILE A 845 27.93 -8.11 -26.09
N GLU A 846 28.17 -7.79 -24.82
CA GLU A 846 27.45 -6.74 -24.08
C GLU A 846 28.33 -5.53 -23.72
N CYS A 847 29.64 -5.73 -23.64
CA CYS A 847 30.64 -4.67 -23.48
C CYS A 847 31.70 -4.85 -24.55
N ASP A 848 31.97 -3.80 -25.33
CA ASP A 848 33.03 -3.77 -26.34
C ASP A 848 33.77 -2.44 -26.24
N THR A 849 34.88 -2.43 -25.52
CA THR A 849 35.71 -1.24 -25.28
C THR A 849 37.16 -1.54 -25.60
N ASP A 850 37.97 -0.49 -25.75
CA ASP A 850 39.40 -0.63 -25.98
C ASP A 850 40.07 -1.39 -24.80
N PRO A 851 40.62 -2.60 -25.04
CA PRO A 851 41.25 -3.41 -24.00
C PRO A 851 42.49 -2.78 -23.37
N GLU A 852 43.11 -1.80 -24.00
CA GLU A 852 44.27 -1.08 -23.48
C GLU A 852 43.87 0.06 -22.51
N THR A 853 42.57 0.24 -22.27
CA THR A 853 42.02 1.31 -21.42
C THR A 853 41.20 0.77 -20.25
N ASP A 854 40.98 1.61 -19.24
CA ASP A 854 40.10 1.32 -18.10
C ASP A 854 38.61 1.63 -18.39
N THR A 855 38.25 1.82 -19.66
CA THR A 855 36.90 2.26 -20.07
C THR A 855 35.80 1.28 -19.66
N HIS A 856 36.03 -0.03 -19.79
CA HIS A 856 35.08 -1.05 -19.36
C HIS A 856 34.76 -0.97 -17.87
N TRP A 857 35.79 -0.80 -17.04
CA TRP A 857 35.64 -0.63 -15.59
C TRP A 857 34.82 0.63 -15.26
N ARG A 858 35.09 1.75 -15.93
CA ARG A 858 34.31 3.00 -15.77
C ARG A 858 32.85 2.84 -16.19
N TYR A 859 32.56 1.92 -17.10
CA TYR A 859 31.21 1.56 -17.53
C TYR A 859 30.57 0.44 -16.72
N GLY A 860 31.24 -0.07 -15.68
CA GLY A 860 30.69 -1.08 -14.76
C GLY A 860 30.84 -2.52 -15.24
N TYR A 861 31.72 -2.80 -16.21
CA TYR A 861 31.99 -4.15 -16.71
C TYR A 861 33.31 -4.71 -16.19
N THR A 862 33.39 -6.04 -16.06
CA THR A 862 34.59 -6.74 -15.57
C THR A 862 35.66 -6.90 -16.66
N TYR A 863 35.24 -7.13 -17.91
CA TYR A 863 36.14 -7.31 -19.05
C TYR A 863 35.90 -6.26 -20.14
N ALA A 864 36.97 -5.89 -20.84
CA ALA A 864 36.92 -4.98 -21.99
C ALA A 864 36.01 -5.49 -23.10
N ILE A 865 36.01 -6.80 -23.29
CA ILE A 865 35.08 -7.53 -24.14
C ILE A 865 34.36 -8.55 -23.27
N GLN A 866 33.09 -8.29 -22.96
CA GLN A 866 32.27 -9.12 -22.09
C GLN A 866 31.08 -9.69 -22.86
N LEU A 867 30.79 -10.98 -22.66
CA LEU A 867 29.67 -11.68 -23.29
C LEU A 867 28.38 -11.48 -22.50
N THR A 868 27.25 -11.48 -23.20
CA THR A 868 25.91 -11.57 -22.60
C THR A 868 25.77 -12.90 -21.84
N ASN A 869 25.24 -12.89 -20.62
CA ASN A 869 24.69 -14.12 -20.02
C ASN A 869 23.17 -14.24 -20.17
N TRP A 870 22.46 -13.13 -20.37
CA TRP A 870 20.99 -13.03 -20.48
C TRP A 870 20.45 -13.53 -21.82
N ALA A 871 21.32 -13.85 -22.78
CA ALA A 871 20.98 -14.58 -23.99
C ALA A 871 22.15 -15.43 -24.50
N LEU A 872 21.85 -16.64 -24.97
CA LEU A 872 22.80 -17.55 -25.63
C LEU A 872 22.08 -18.56 -26.50
N ALA A 873 22.82 -19.23 -27.37
CA ALA A 873 22.32 -20.44 -28.02
C ALA A 873 23.41 -21.51 -28.13
N SER A 874 23.07 -22.78 -27.99
CA SER A 874 24.05 -23.86 -28.00
C SER A 874 23.48 -25.18 -28.53
N ALA A 875 24.35 -25.99 -29.12
CA ALA A 875 24.10 -27.39 -29.33
C ALA A 875 24.12 -28.10 -27.96
N PRO A 876 23.36 -29.21 -27.80
CA PRO A 876 23.44 -30.01 -26.61
C PRO A 876 24.89 -30.48 -26.37
N LYS A 877 25.31 -30.47 -25.11
CA LYS A 877 26.62 -30.91 -24.61
C LYS A 877 27.80 -30.17 -25.23
N HIS A 878 27.64 -28.87 -25.52
CA HIS A 878 28.77 -28.06 -25.93
C HIS A 878 29.83 -27.98 -24.82
N PRO A 879 31.12 -28.21 -25.12
CA PRO A 879 32.16 -28.31 -24.09
C PRO A 879 32.30 -27.07 -23.20
N ILE A 880 32.09 -25.88 -23.74
CA ILE A 880 32.18 -24.62 -22.97
C ILE A 880 31.17 -24.57 -21.81
N LEU A 881 29.96 -25.11 -22.02
CA LEU A 881 28.94 -25.13 -20.96
C LEU A 881 29.31 -26.12 -19.85
N GLN A 882 29.96 -27.25 -20.19
CA GLN A 882 30.51 -28.16 -19.19
C GLN A 882 31.69 -27.51 -18.45
N PHE A 883 32.60 -26.86 -19.18
CA PHE A 883 33.75 -26.18 -18.61
C PHE A 883 33.33 -25.10 -17.60
N PHE A 884 32.27 -24.34 -17.90
CA PHE A 884 31.65 -23.41 -16.94
C PHE A 884 31.14 -24.12 -15.68
N MET A 885 30.40 -25.24 -15.82
CA MET A 885 29.89 -26.00 -14.68
C MET A 885 31.01 -26.59 -13.82
N ASP A 886 32.10 -27.04 -14.42
CA ASP A 886 33.27 -27.57 -13.70
C ASP A 886 33.94 -26.48 -12.85
N GLN A 887 34.09 -25.27 -13.41
CA GLN A 887 34.59 -24.11 -12.68
C GLN A 887 33.64 -23.68 -11.56
N LEU A 888 32.34 -23.72 -11.81
CA LEU A 888 31.31 -23.37 -10.83
C LEU A 888 31.31 -24.33 -9.63
N ALA A 889 31.46 -25.65 -9.87
CA ALA A 889 31.58 -26.64 -8.82
C ALA A 889 32.81 -26.39 -7.92
N GLN A 890 33.94 -25.96 -8.52
CA GLN A 890 35.13 -25.55 -7.75
C GLN A 890 34.85 -24.29 -6.91
N LYS A 891 34.17 -23.28 -7.48
CA LYS A 891 33.74 -22.07 -6.75
C LYS A 891 32.79 -22.40 -5.60
N ALA A 892 31.90 -23.40 -5.76
CA ALA A 892 31.01 -23.87 -4.70
C ALA A 892 31.76 -24.59 -3.58
N ALA A 893 32.73 -25.46 -3.93
CA ALA A 893 33.57 -26.14 -2.96
C ALA A 893 34.40 -25.15 -2.13
N ALA A 894 35.05 -24.20 -2.78
CA ALA A 894 35.83 -23.15 -2.11
C ALA A 894 34.97 -22.30 -1.17
N ALA A 895 33.72 -21.99 -1.55
CA ALA A 895 32.79 -21.25 -0.68
C ALA A 895 32.37 -22.05 0.56
N LYS A 896 32.16 -23.36 0.42
CA LYS A 896 31.87 -24.25 1.55
C LYS A 896 33.08 -24.35 2.50
N ASP A 897 34.29 -24.48 1.96
CA ASP A 897 35.51 -24.53 2.75
C ASP A 897 35.75 -23.20 3.50
N ALA A 898 35.51 -22.06 2.85
CA ALA A 898 35.58 -20.75 3.48
C ALA A 898 34.54 -20.59 4.61
N ALA A 899 33.33 -21.12 4.43
CA ALA A 899 32.27 -21.05 5.43
C ALA A 899 32.61 -21.82 6.71
N LEU A 900 33.34 -22.94 6.61
CA LEU A 900 33.81 -23.70 7.78
C LEU A 900 34.74 -22.90 8.70
N ASN A 901 35.39 -21.84 8.18
CA ASN A 901 36.26 -20.96 8.95
C ASN A 901 35.53 -19.76 9.57
N THR A 902 34.20 -19.66 9.41
CA THR A 902 33.37 -18.62 10.03
C THR A 902 32.71 -19.12 11.32
N THR A 903 32.40 -18.22 12.25
CA THR A 903 31.87 -18.55 13.59
C THR A 903 30.54 -19.32 13.57
N SER A 904 29.80 -19.24 12.46
CA SER A 904 28.49 -19.89 12.28
C SER A 904 28.49 -21.05 11.29
N GLY A 905 29.60 -21.28 10.56
CA GLY A 905 29.69 -22.36 9.56
C GLY A 905 28.79 -22.18 8.33
N ASN A 906 28.21 -21.00 8.10
CA ASN A 906 27.16 -20.77 7.11
C ASN A 906 27.65 -19.97 5.90
N VAL A 907 27.43 -20.49 4.70
CA VAL A 907 27.79 -19.88 3.42
C VAL A 907 27.07 -18.54 3.20
N SER A 908 25.90 -18.33 3.82
CA SER A 908 25.15 -17.07 3.72
C SER A 908 25.84 -15.84 4.33
N GLN A 909 26.91 -16.02 5.09
CA GLN A 909 27.73 -14.93 5.66
C GLN A 909 28.86 -14.49 4.72
N LEU A 910 29.09 -15.21 3.61
CA LEU A 910 30.11 -14.87 2.63
C LEU A 910 29.50 -14.00 1.53
N HIS A 911 29.98 -12.77 1.39
CA HIS A 911 29.55 -11.87 0.32
C HIS A 911 30.30 -12.21 -0.97
N TYR A 912 29.65 -12.97 -1.86
CA TYR A 912 30.14 -13.21 -3.22
C TYR A 912 29.40 -12.30 -4.21
N ASP A 913 30.14 -11.81 -5.21
CA ASP A 913 29.58 -11.03 -6.31
C ASP A 913 28.98 -11.96 -7.39
N PRO A 914 27.66 -11.92 -7.64
CA PRO A 914 27.00 -12.77 -8.64
C PRO A 914 27.57 -12.59 -10.05
N LEU A 915 27.97 -11.37 -10.42
CA LEU A 915 28.53 -11.04 -11.74
C LEU A 915 29.73 -11.91 -12.11
N THR A 916 30.68 -12.01 -11.18
CA THR A 916 31.94 -12.74 -11.34
C THR A 916 31.84 -14.22 -10.98
N ARG A 917 30.81 -14.60 -10.23
CA ARG A 917 30.59 -16.00 -9.81
C ARG A 917 29.79 -16.81 -10.83
N THR A 918 28.67 -16.28 -11.32
CA THR A 918 27.74 -16.95 -12.24
C THR A 918 27.32 -16.11 -13.44
N GLY A 919 27.49 -14.80 -13.35
CA GLY A 919 27.03 -13.83 -14.33
C GLY A 919 27.87 -13.74 -15.62
N PRO A 920 27.69 -12.67 -16.40
CA PRO A 920 28.42 -12.40 -17.64
C PRO A 920 29.93 -12.50 -17.56
N ALA A 921 30.54 -12.06 -16.45
CA ALA A 921 31.99 -12.16 -16.28
C ALA A 921 32.44 -13.62 -16.14
N ALA A 922 31.68 -14.47 -15.42
CA ALA A 922 31.99 -15.89 -15.31
C ALA A 922 31.85 -16.64 -16.64
N VAL A 923 30.82 -16.30 -17.42
CA VAL A 923 30.61 -16.86 -18.78
C VAL A 923 31.73 -16.43 -19.74
N THR A 924 32.12 -15.15 -19.67
CA THR A 924 33.23 -14.59 -20.45
C THR A 924 34.53 -15.30 -20.12
N GLU A 925 34.85 -15.46 -18.83
CA GLU A 925 36.06 -16.17 -18.37
C GLU A 925 36.10 -17.62 -18.86
N ALA A 926 34.99 -18.36 -18.73
CA ALA A 926 34.91 -19.75 -19.16
C ALA A 926 35.08 -19.89 -20.69
N THR A 927 34.44 -19.01 -21.45
CA THR A 927 34.46 -19.04 -22.92
C THR A 927 35.80 -18.61 -23.47
N SER A 928 36.36 -17.50 -22.96
CA SER A 928 37.66 -16.98 -23.40
C SER A 928 38.78 -17.98 -23.15
N ARG A 929 38.87 -18.52 -21.93
CA ARG A 929 39.86 -19.54 -21.59
C ARG A 929 39.73 -20.79 -22.45
N TRP A 930 38.51 -21.26 -22.70
CA TRP A 930 38.31 -22.42 -23.55
C TRP A 930 38.82 -22.17 -24.98
N LEU A 931 38.47 -21.03 -25.58
CA LEU A 931 38.88 -20.68 -26.95
C LEU A 931 40.38 -20.36 -27.04
N GLU A 932 40.97 -19.74 -26.03
CA GLU A 932 42.41 -19.54 -25.91
C GLU A 932 43.15 -20.89 -25.89
N GLN A 933 42.72 -21.82 -25.03
CA GLN A 933 43.37 -23.12 -24.87
C GLN A 933 43.20 -24.04 -26.07
N HIS A 934 42.01 -24.06 -26.69
CA HIS A 934 41.67 -25.06 -27.72
C HIS A 934 41.73 -24.52 -29.14
N GLN A 935 41.52 -23.22 -29.34
CA GLN A 935 41.55 -22.59 -30.65
C GLN A 935 42.76 -21.66 -30.80
N GLY A 936 43.52 -21.38 -29.73
CA GLY A 936 44.59 -20.38 -29.73
C GLY A 936 44.06 -19.03 -30.18
N LEU A 937 42.87 -18.64 -29.72
CA LEU A 937 42.24 -17.35 -29.96
C LEU A 937 42.81 -16.33 -28.97
N ARG A 938 43.23 -15.15 -29.43
CA ARG A 938 43.41 -14.00 -28.53
C ARG A 938 42.03 -13.43 -28.25
N TRP A 939 41.56 -13.45 -27.00
CA TRP A 939 40.19 -12.99 -26.68
C TRP A 939 39.91 -11.59 -27.23
N ASN A 940 40.87 -10.68 -27.07
CA ASN A 940 40.74 -9.29 -27.52
C ASN A 940 40.57 -9.12 -29.04
N ALA A 941 40.90 -10.14 -29.85
CA ALA A 941 40.70 -10.11 -31.30
C ALA A 941 39.21 -10.18 -31.70
N VAL A 942 38.31 -10.50 -30.76
CA VAL A 942 36.88 -10.60 -31.06
C VAL A 942 36.13 -9.27 -31.05
N THR A 943 36.79 -8.18 -30.63
CA THR A 943 36.21 -6.82 -30.63
C THR A 943 35.65 -6.44 -32.01
N GLY A 944 34.51 -5.77 -32.02
CA GLY A 944 33.88 -5.19 -33.21
C GLY A 944 34.36 -3.78 -33.54
N LEU A 945 35.16 -3.15 -32.68
CA LEU A 945 35.53 -1.73 -32.80
C LEU A 945 36.32 -1.42 -34.08
N ASN A 946 37.10 -2.38 -34.58
CA ASN A 946 38.01 -2.18 -35.70
C ASN A 946 37.49 -2.71 -37.05
N ASP A 947 36.32 -3.35 -37.07
CA ASP A 947 35.78 -4.01 -38.27
C ASP A 947 34.27 -3.79 -38.48
N ASP A 948 33.77 -2.66 -37.96
CA ASP A 948 32.35 -2.24 -38.02
C ASP A 948 31.39 -3.27 -37.42
N GLY A 949 31.84 -3.98 -36.37
CA GLY A 949 31.04 -4.98 -35.69
C GLY A 949 30.90 -6.26 -36.49
N LYS A 950 31.96 -6.78 -37.08
CA LYS A 950 31.90 -8.05 -37.81
C LYS A 950 31.69 -9.22 -36.85
N THR A 951 30.72 -10.09 -37.16
CA THR A 951 30.52 -11.39 -36.49
C THR A 951 31.74 -12.31 -36.66
N LYS A 952 32.14 -13.02 -35.61
CA LYS A 952 33.38 -13.81 -35.58
C LYS A 952 33.12 -15.26 -35.18
N LEU A 953 33.37 -16.18 -36.10
CA LEU A 953 33.38 -17.62 -35.82
C LEU A 953 34.77 -18.07 -35.37
N ALA A 954 34.91 -18.56 -34.15
CA ALA A 954 36.12 -19.14 -33.60
C ALA A 954 35.89 -20.61 -33.24
N GLY A 955 36.51 -21.52 -34.00
CA GLY A 955 36.20 -22.95 -33.89
C GLY A 955 34.76 -23.23 -34.31
N ASP A 956 33.93 -23.67 -33.35
CA ASP A 956 32.49 -23.90 -33.50
C ASP A 956 31.63 -22.88 -32.72
N VAL A 957 32.23 -21.80 -32.21
CA VAL A 957 31.57 -20.76 -31.42
C VAL A 957 31.47 -19.48 -32.23
N LEU A 958 30.24 -19.00 -32.45
CA LEU A 958 29.94 -17.75 -33.14
C LEU A 958 29.78 -16.63 -32.12
N ILE A 959 30.64 -15.62 -32.17
CA ILE A 959 30.56 -14.42 -31.34
C ILE A 959 29.93 -13.30 -32.17
N LEU A 960 28.74 -12.89 -31.77
CA LEU A 960 28.04 -11.76 -32.38
C LEU A 960 28.61 -10.45 -31.83
N PRO A 961 28.73 -9.40 -32.66
CA PRO A 961 29.13 -8.07 -32.21
C PRO A 961 28.13 -7.53 -31.18
N ILE A 962 28.48 -6.44 -30.49
CA ILE A 962 27.60 -5.81 -29.49
C ILE A 962 26.21 -5.48 -30.07
N THR A 963 26.14 -5.05 -31.33
CA THR A 963 24.89 -4.82 -32.07
C THR A 963 24.01 -6.06 -32.21
N GLY A 964 24.58 -7.26 -32.18
CA GLY A 964 23.89 -8.53 -32.37
C GLY A 964 22.82 -8.79 -31.32
N PHE A 965 23.21 -8.76 -30.05
CA PHE A 965 22.32 -8.98 -28.90
C PHE A 965 22.08 -7.71 -28.08
N SER A 966 23.00 -6.74 -28.08
CA SER A 966 22.90 -5.52 -27.27
C SER A 966 22.76 -4.22 -28.11
N PRO A 967 21.84 -4.13 -29.11
CA PRO A 967 21.62 -2.90 -29.87
C PRO A 967 20.82 -1.85 -29.08
N VAL A 968 20.90 -0.57 -29.49
CA VAL A 968 20.25 0.56 -28.81
C VAL A 968 18.96 1.05 -29.47
N ARG A 969 18.04 1.60 -28.67
CA ARG A 969 16.73 2.12 -29.14
C ARG A 969 16.82 3.52 -29.80
N GLY A 970 17.95 4.23 -29.70
CA GLY A 970 18.12 5.60 -30.21
C GLY A 970 19.55 5.93 -30.67
N ASN A 971 19.81 7.20 -31.03
CA ASN A 971 21.09 7.65 -31.63
C ASN A 971 22.29 7.76 -30.65
N ARG A 972 22.12 7.37 -29.39
CA ARG A 972 23.20 7.39 -28.39
C ARG A 972 23.77 5.98 -28.25
N SER A 973 24.90 5.75 -28.89
CA SER A 973 25.74 4.55 -28.70
C SER A 973 26.81 4.86 -27.65
N ARG A 974 27.07 3.92 -26.74
CA ARG A 974 28.15 4.04 -25.72
C ARG A 974 29.44 3.37 -26.17
N MET A 975 29.34 2.31 -26.97
CA MET A 975 30.41 1.36 -27.30
C MET A 975 30.43 0.96 -28.80
N GLY A 976 29.80 1.76 -29.67
CA GLY A 976 29.70 1.50 -31.12
C GLY A 976 28.51 0.64 -31.56
N GLU A 977 27.66 0.20 -30.62
CA GLU A 977 26.43 -0.55 -30.89
C GLU A 977 25.42 0.22 -31.75
N LYS A 978 24.86 -0.45 -32.75
CA LYS A 978 23.91 0.15 -33.71
C LYS A 978 22.45 0.02 -33.22
N SER A 979 21.54 0.65 -33.95
CA SER A 979 20.12 0.68 -33.59
C SER A 979 19.42 -0.68 -33.73
N TRP A 980 18.24 -0.83 -33.11
CA TRP A 980 17.38 -2.02 -33.24
C TRP A 980 16.98 -2.37 -34.67
N ASN A 981 17.00 -1.39 -35.60
CA ASN A 981 16.67 -1.61 -37.00
C ASN A 981 17.89 -2.04 -37.83
N HIS A 982 19.08 -2.14 -37.22
CA HIS A 982 20.29 -2.51 -37.93
C HIS A 982 20.19 -3.95 -38.46
N PRO A 983 20.71 -4.24 -39.66
CA PRO A 983 20.65 -5.57 -40.22
C PRO A 983 21.41 -6.63 -39.42
N ASP A 984 22.22 -6.24 -38.43
CA ASP A 984 22.93 -7.16 -37.52
C ASP A 984 22.25 -7.36 -36.17
N ALA A 985 21.22 -6.57 -35.84
CA ALA A 985 20.43 -6.76 -34.63
C ALA A 985 19.60 -8.05 -34.71
N ARG A 986 19.70 -8.90 -33.69
CA ARG A 986 18.97 -10.20 -33.57
C ARG A 986 18.01 -10.19 -32.39
N LEU A 987 18.51 -9.68 -31.27
CA LEU A 987 17.83 -9.62 -29.97
C LEU A 987 18.13 -8.27 -29.32
N ALA A 988 17.27 -7.78 -28.43
CA ALA A 988 17.55 -6.60 -27.62
C ALA A 988 17.15 -6.83 -26.16
N HIS A 989 18.03 -6.45 -25.24
CA HIS A 989 17.77 -6.46 -23.81
C HIS A 989 17.19 -5.12 -23.35
N ILE A 990 16.13 -5.15 -22.56
CA ILE A 990 15.45 -3.95 -22.06
C ILE A 990 15.96 -3.53 -20.67
N ALA A 991 16.83 -4.35 -20.06
CA ALA A 991 17.53 -4.07 -18.80
C ALA A 991 16.58 -3.63 -17.66
N MET A 992 15.49 -4.37 -17.48
CA MET A 992 14.40 -4.00 -16.57
C MET A 992 14.63 -4.44 -15.10
N GLY A 993 15.76 -5.10 -14.82
CA GLY A 993 16.29 -5.37 -13.49
C GLY A 993 17.76 -4.95 -13.42
N SER A 994 18.14 -4.18 -12.39
CA SER A 994 19.53 -3.86 -12.09
C SER A 994 19.92 -4.55 -10.78
N TRP A 995 21.00 -5.32 -10.79
CA TRP A 995 21.65 -5.90 -9.60
C TRP A 995 22.50 -4.90 -8.81
N HIS A 996 22.64 -3.66 -9.29
CA HIS A 996 23.57 -2.70 -8.72
C HIS A 996 22.92 -2.01 -7.52
N HIS A 997 23.48 -2.24 -6.33
CA HIS A 997 23.25 -1.31 -5.22
C HIS A 997 23.84 0.04 -5.63
N THR A 998 23.01 1.09 -5.68
CA THR A 998 23.47 2.47 -5.85
C THR A 998 24.42 2.81 -4.71
N ASN A 999 25.71 2.90 -5.01
CA ASN A 999 26.70 3.44 -4.09
C ASN A 999 26.96 4.89 -4.52
N VAL A 1000 26.37 5.82 -3.78
CA VAL A 1000 26.38 7.28 -4.07
C VAL A 1000 27.81 7.84 -4.19
N ILE A 1001 28.81 7.17 -3.61
CA ILE A 1001 30.22 7.62 -3.64
C ILE A 1001 30.90 7.28 -4.97
N VAL A 1002 30.51 6.18 -5.64
CA VAL A 1002 31.11 5.75 -6.92
C VAL A 1002 30.44 6.47 -8.10
N GLU A 1003 29.12 6.64 -8.04
CA GLU A 1003 28.34 7.27 -9.13
C GLU A 1003 28.56 8.79 -9.26
N TYR A 1004 28.99 9.49 -8.22
CA TYR A 1004 29.28 10.93 -8.29
C TYR A 1004 30.74 11.28 -8.64
N VAL A 1005 31.67 10.32 -8.58
CA VAL A 1005 33.12 10.61 -8.70
C VAL A 1005 33.71 10.22 -10.06
N LEU A 1006 33.01 9.43 -10.88
CA LEU A 1006 33.55 8.90 -12.15
C LEU A 1006 32.66 9.18 -13.36
N ASP A 1007 32.12 10.40 -13.51
CA ASP A 1007 31.60 10.86 -14.81
C ASP A 1007 32.73 11.54 -15.62
N PRO A 1008 33.33 10.87 -16.62
CA PRO A 1008 34.37 11.46 -17.46
C PRO A 1008 33.86 12.58 -18.39
N MET A 1009 32.55 12.80 -18.53
CA MET A 1009 32.03 13.97 -19.27
C MET A 1009 32.02 15.25 -18.43
N MET A 1010 31.92 15.15 -17.10
CA MET A 1010 32.02 16.31 -16.22
C MET A 1010 33.46 16.84 -16.09
N LEU A 1011 34.49 15.98 -16.19
CA LEU A 1011 35.89 16.44 -16.19
C LEU A 1011 36.27 17.27 -17.43
N ASN A 1012 35.73 16.94 -18.62
CA ASN A 1012 35.99 17.72 -19.83
C ASN A 1012 35.28 19.09 -19.85
N CYS A 1013 34.16 19.24 -19.11
CA CYS A 1013 33.51 20.53 -18.94
C CYS A 1013 34.20 21.42 -17.91
N ILE A 1014 34.82 20.83 -16.88
CA ILE A 1014 35.51 21.59 -15.81
C ILE A 1014 36.94 22.01 -16.24
N CYS A 1015 37.63 21.23 -17.08
CA CYS A 1015 38.98 21.59 -17.55
C CYS A 1015 39.02 22.68 -18.64
N ASN A 1016 37.91 22.94 -19.35
CA ASN A 1016 37.85 23.99 -20.38
C ASN A 1016 37.36 25.36 -19.88
N SER A 1017 36.87 25.46 -18.65
CA SER A 1017 36.38 26.73 -18.07
C SER A 1017 37.38 27.45 -17.16
N ALA A 1018 38.60 26.92 -16.98
CA ALA A 1018 39.58 27.43 -16.00
C ALA A 1018 40.95 27.82 -16.60
N THR A 1019 40.98 28.41 -17.80
CA THR A 1019 42.21 28.96 -18.42
C THR A 1019 42.20 30.47 -18.63
N ASN A 1020 41.35 31.23 -17.92
CA ASN A 1020 41.40 32.70 -17.92
C ASN A 1020 41.12 33.29 -16.54
N ALA A 1021 42.12 33.28 -15.64
CA ALA A 1021 42.34 34.32 -14.61
C ALA A 1021 43.59 34.01 -13.76
N THR A 1022 44.66 34.77 -14.02
CA THR A 1022 45.66 35.33 -13.08
C THR A 1022 46.17 34.54 -11.86
N ALA A 1023 47.48 34.29 -11.92
CA ALA A 1023 48.51 34.11 -10.88
C ALA A 1023 48.22 34.55 -9.42
N GLY A 1024 48.71 33.73 -8.48
CA GLY A 1024 48.97 34.09 -7.07
C GLY A 1024 49.39 32.88 -6.23
N GLU A 1025 50.60 32.93 -5.66
CA GLU A 1025 51.27 31.91 -4.86
C GLU A 1025 50.52 31.50 -3.57
N ALA A 1026 50.56 30.22 -3.21
CA ALA A 1026 50.93 29.73 -1.86
C ALA A 1026 50.86 28.19 -1.79
N ALA A 1027 51.96 27.59 -1.35
CA ALA A 1027 52.17 26.16 -1.18
C ALA A 1027 51.48 25.58 0.07
N GLY A 1028 51.06 24.31 -0.01
CA GLY A 1028 50.62 23.51 1.12
C GLY A 1028 50.44 22.03 0.73
N SER A 1029 51.48 21.23 0.98
CA SER A 1029 51.57 19.81 0.63
C SER A 1029 50.69 18.91 1.50
N ILE A 1030 50.00 17.92 0.90
CA ILE A 1030 49.78 16.60 1.52
C ILE A 1030 49.96 15.53 0.44
N ALA A 1031 51.00 14.73 0.59
CA ALA A 1031 51.32 13.55 -0.21
C ALA A 1031 50.58 12.32 0.35
N VAL A 1032 49.93 11.54 -0.51
CA VAL A 1032 49.42 10.20 -0.17
C VAL A 1032 50.41 9.18 -0.74
N LYS A 1033 51.06 8.45 0.17
CA LYS A 1033 52.00 7.35 -0.13
C LYS A 1033 51.23 6.11 -0.59
N SER A 1034 51.66 5.58 -1.73
CA SER A 1034 51.41 4.22 -2.22
C SER A 1034 52.48 3.26 -1.67
N GLU A 1035 52.09 2.12 -1.10
CA GLU A 1035 52.89 0.88 -1.16
C GLU A 1035 52.04 -0.36 -0.75
N PRO A 1036 52.13 -1.50 -1.47
CA PRO A 1036 51.42 -2.74 -1.17
C PRO A 1036 52.27 -3.70 -0.32
N ALA A 1037 51.62 -4.49 0.56
CA ALA A 1037 52.30 -5.52 1.36
C ALA A 1037 52.10 -6.94 0.76
N PRO A 1038 53.11 -7.83 0.84
CA PRO A 1038 53.19 -9.08 0.10
C PRO A 1038 52.63 -10.32 0.84
N MET A 1039 52.28 -11.34 0.06
CA MET A 1039 51.97 -12.72 0.49
C MET A 1039 53.19 -13.41 1.13
N PRO A 1040 53.00 -14.27 2.13
CA PRO A 1040 53.94 -15.35 2.42
C PRO A 1040 53.36 -16.71 1.99
N GLY A 1041 54.10 -17.40 1.12
CA GLY A 1041 53.84 -18.80 0.78
C GLY A 1041 54.50 -19.78 1.74
N ILE A 1042 53.92 -20.98 1.85
CA ILE A 1042 54.56 -22.30 1.68
C ILE A 1042 53.55 -23.16 0.91
#